data_AF-A0A917WGF6-F1
#
_entry.id   AF-A0A917WGF6-F1
#
_cell.length_a   1.000
_cell.length_b   1.000
_cell.length_c   1.000
_cell.angle_alpha   90.00
_cell.angle_beta   90.00
_cell.angle_gamma   90.00
#
_symmetry.space_group_name_H-M   'P 1'
#
loop_
_entity.id
_entity.type
_entity.pdbx_description
1 polymer ?
#
loop_
_entity_poly.entity_id
_entity_poly.type
_entity_poly.pdbx_seq_one_letter_code
_entity_poly.pdbx_strand_id
1 'polypeptide(L)'
;MADIPDDLLRDLAGRLSVATEFTDWQDRTHPVSAQTLRGVLTAMGIDTSSGEAVAASLAERTDREWSRMLPTCQVVREGEVRVVPVHVDHGERVAVWVVGEDGGFLGDLRQVPDHTPPRTVGDRLVGRASFEVPGTLPVGYHRIHAWSAGTEASTLLAVTPRWVGVPERVRGRRSWGVAAQLYSARSAQSWGTGDLADLADLATWSGAVHGAGFVLVNPLHAAQPTPPLEPSPYLPTSRRFANPLYLRPERIPEYAGLPDGQRAAAERARRELDPAAPELDRDAAWLAKRALLEAVFEVPRSAGRELAFRTYRDREGVGLVDWATWCAIAEVHGPRWRTWPAELRRPDEPGAVRFRAERLDRVDFHCWLQWVLDEQLAGAQLAARRAGMSLGVLHDLAVGVNPDGADAWGLQDVFALGVTVGAPPDAYNQNGQDWQQPPWRPDRLAETDYAPFRAMVSTVLRWAGGLRVDHIIGLFRLWWIPEGMDPTAGTYVRYDHDALVGILALEAQRAGALVVGEDLGTVEPWVRRYLADRGLLGTSILWFEYDLDGPRDATGRPGLLPGERWREYCLASVTTHDLPPTAGYLEGEHVRLRERLGLLTRPVEEELAAATAERSAWLDEVRGRGLVTAAAAGATDHVTDPGDGTAEAELESVVVGLHRYLTLTPARLLAVSLTDMVGDRRTQNQPGTLDEYPNWRIPLSGPDGVPVLLDEVFTSERAARLAESVRD
;
A
#
# COMPACT_ATOMS: atom_id res chain seq x y z
N MET A 1 21.46 -24.32 26.41
CA MET A 1 21.58 -24.37 24.94
C MET A 1 23.06 -24.31 24.61
N ALA A 2 23.57 -25.17 23.72
CA ALA A 2 24.94 -25.03 23.25
C ALA A 2 25.09 -23.65 22.57
N ASP A 3 26.18 -22.94 22.84
CA ASP A 3 26.45 -21.67 22.17
C ASP A 3 26.62 -21.91 20.67
N ILE A 4 25.74 -21.30 19.87
CA ILE A 4 25.89 -21.25 18.42
C ILE A 4 26.98 -20.23 18.14
N PRO A 5 28.05 -20.59 17.42
CA PRO A 5 29.06 -19.62 17.03
C PRO A 5 28.42 -18.44 16.28
N ASP A 6 28.69 -17.21 16.72
CA ASP A 6 28.06 -16.00 16.17
C ASP A 6 28.31 -15.87 14.66
N ASP A 7 29.52 -16.20 14.20
CA ASP A 7 29.89 -16.21 12.78
C ASP A 7 29.03 -17.16 11.94
N LEU A 8 28.69 -18.33 12.49
CA LEU A 8 27.88 -19.34 11.80
C LEU A 8 26.42 -18.87 11.65
N LEU A 9 25.88 -18.23 12.69
CA LEU A 9 24.54 -17.64 12.66
C LEU A 9 24.47 -16.46 11.67
N ARG A 10 25.50 -15.62 11.65
CA ARG A 10 25.62 -14.49 10.72
C ARG A 10 25.79 -14.95 9.26
N ASP A 11 26.55 -16.01 8.98
CA ASP A 11 26.64 -16.60 7.63
C ASP A 11 25.28 -17.10 7.15
N LEU A 12 24.55 -17.83 8.01
CA LEU A 12 23.20 -18.30 7.68
C LEU A 12 22.23 -17.14 7.41
N ALA A 13 22.27 -16.10 8.25
CA ALA A 13 21.48 -14.87 8.04
C ALA A 13 21.82 -14.21 6.70
N GLY A 14 23.11 -14.08 6.36
CA GLY A 14 23.58 -13.53 5.10
C GLY A 14 23.06 -14.30 3.88
N ARG A 15 23.11 -15.64 3.88
CA ARG A 15 22.56 -16.49 2.80
C ARG A 15 21.03 -16.42 2.68
N LEU A 16 20.37 -15.93 3.71
CA LEU A 16 18.94 -15.68 3.78
C LEU A 16 18.55 -14.24 3.46
N SER A 17 19.53 -13.41 3.12
CA SER A 17 19.35 -11.97 2.92
C SER A 17 18.76 -11.26 4.15
N VAL A 18 19.04 -11.77 5.35
CA VAL A 18 18.78 -11.12 6.63
C VAL A 18 20.02 -10.31 7.01
N ALA A 19 19.84 -9.01 7.19
CA ALA A 19 20.94 -8.11 7.54
C ALA A 19 21.47 -8.42 8.94
N THR A 20 22.80 -8.38 9.08
CA THR A 20 23.50 -8.60 10.35
C THR A 20 23.96 -7.30 11.01
N GLU A 21 23.78 -6.18 10.31
CA GLU A 21 24.01 -4.80 10.74
C GLU A 21 23.09 -3.86 9.94
N PHE A 22 22.85 -2.66 10.45
CA PHE A 22 22.10 -1.62 9.76
C PHE A 22 22.61 -0.23 10.11
N THR A 23 22.35 0.75 9.25
CA THR A 23 22.66 2.17 9.50
C THR A 23 21.38 2.89 9.89
N ASP A 24 21.42 3.67 10.98
CA ASP A 24 20.31 4.49 11.44
C ASP A 24 20.21 5.83 10.69
N TRP A 25 19.17 6.61 10.99
CA TRP A 25 18.94 7.92 10.38
C TRP A 25 19.99 9.00 10.72
N GLN A 26 20.90 8.70 11.66
CA GLN A 26 22.02 9.57 12.06
C GLN A 26 23.35 9.09 11.46
N ASP A 27 23.30 8.23 10.44
CA ASP A 27 24.46 7.63 9.78
C ASP A 27 25.36 6.79 10.71
N ARG A 28 24.79 6.21 11.78
CA ARG A 28 25.52 5.30 12.69
C ARG A 28 25.18 3.85 12.36
N THR A 29 26.21 3.01 12.26
CA THR A 29 26.04 1.57 12.01
C THR A 29 25.92 0.80 13.32
N HIS A 30 24.91 -0.07 13.41
CA HIS A 30 24.59 -0.89 14.56
C HIS A 30 24.64 -2.38 14.20
N PRO A 31 25.33 -3.23 14.99
CA PRO A 31 25.25 -4.68 14.82
C PRO A 31 23.89 -5.19 15.27
N VAL A 32 23.34 -6.17 14.53
CA VAL A 32 22.11 -6.86 14.91
C VAL A 32 22.43 -7.90 15.99
N SER A 33 21.57 -8.00 17.00
CA SER A 33 21.73 -8.94 18.11
C SER A 33 21.50 -10.39 17.66
N ALA A 34 22.21 -11.35 18.28
CA ALA A 34 22.00 -12.77 18.00
C ALA A 34 20.56 -13.23 18.34
N GLN A 35 19.91 -12.59 19.31
CA GLN A 35 18.51 -12.85 19.66
C GLN A 35 17.57 -12.47 18.50
N THR A 36 17.75 -11.27 17.94
CA THR A 36 17.00 -10.80 16.77
C THR A 36 17.19 -11.73 15.58
N LEU A 37 18.44 -12.11 15.28
CA LEU A 37 18.74 -13.03 14.17
C LEU A 37 18.03 -14.38 14.35
N ARG A 38 18.06 -14.98 15.55
CA ARG A 38 17.36 -16.24 15.83
C ARG A 38 15.84 -16.09 15.69
N GLY A 39 15.26 -14.99 16.17
CA GLY A 39 13.83 -14.71 16.04
C GLY A 39 13.39 -14.66 14.58
N VAL A 40 14.09 -13.87 13.75
CA VAL A 40 13.82 -13.75 12.31
C VAL A 40 14.02 -15.09 11.59
N LEU A 41 15.13 -15.79 11.83
CA LEU A 41 15.40 -17.08 11.20
C LEU A 41 14.35 -18.14 11.58
N THR A 42 13.91 -18.16 12.85
CA THR A 42 12.84 -19.05 13.31
C THR A 42 11.51 -18.74 12.61
N ALA A 43 11.17 -17.46 12.43
CA ALA A 43 9.98 -17.05 11.67
C ALA A 43 10.05 -17.42 10.19
N MET A 44 11.26 -17.53 9.62
CA MET A 44 11.48 -18.11 8.29
C MET A 44 11.41 -19.65 8.29
N GLY A 45 11.08 -20.29 9.41
CA GLY A 45 11.01 -21.74 9.55
C GLY A 45 12.38 -22.43 9.57
N ILE A 46 13.43 -21.72 10.00
CA ILE A 46 14.80 -22.23 10.07
C ILE A 46 15.12 -22.68 11.49
N ASP A 47 15.62 -23.90 11.62
CA ASP A 47 15.99 -24.45 12.92
C ASP A 47 17.33 -23.84 13.40
N THR A 48 17.22 -22.97 14.41
CA THR A 48 18.35 -22.35 15.10
C THR A 48 18.51 -22.86 16.53
N SER A 49 18.04 -24.08 16.82
CA SER A 49 18.11 -24.70 18.16
C SER A 49 19.54 -25.07 18.59
N SER A 50 20.44 -25.34 17.63
CA SER A 50 21.82 -25.73 17.86
C SER A 50 22.74 -25.33 16.70
N GLY A 51 24.06 -25.31 16.94
CA GLY A 51 25.04 -25.07 15.88
C GLY A 51 25.02 -26.13 14.77
N GLU A 52 24.67 -27.37 15.11
CA GLU A 52 24.53 -28.47 14.16
C GLU A 52 23.31 -28.28 13.25
N ALA A 53 22.19 -27.79 13.80
CA ALA A 53 20.99 -27.45 13.01
C ALA A 53 21.24 -26.27 12.05
N VAL A 54 21.99 -25.26 12.50
CA VAL A 54 22.41 -24.13 11.65
C VAL A 54 23.34 -24.61 10.52
N ALA A 55 24.32 -25.46 10.83
CA ALA A 55 25.22 -26.05 9.83
C ALA A 55 24.47 -26.92 8.82
N ALA A 56 23.48 -27.71 9.26
CA ALA A 56 22.61 -28.49 8.38
C ALA A 56 21.78 -27.59 7.45
N SER A 57 21.22 -26.49 7.98
CA SER A 57 20.47 -25.51 7.19
C SER A 57 21.34 -24.82 6.13
N LEU A 58 22.60 -24.52 6.46
CA LEU A 58 23.58 -24.00 5.50
C LEU A 58 23.89 -25.01 4.38
N ALA A 59 24.07 -26.29 4.73
CA ALA A 59 24.31 -27.35 3.78
C ALA A 59 23.11 -27.55 2.83
N GLU A 60 21.90 -27.66 3.38
CA GLU A 60 20.65 -27.77 2.60
C GLU A 60 20.51 -26.62 1.60
N ARG A 61 20.74 -25.37 2.03
CA ARG A 61 20.67 -24.19 1.16
C ARG A 61 21.68 -24.22 0.03
N THR A 62 22.87 -24.72 0.30
CA THR A 62 23.91 -24.86 -0.72
C THR A 62 23.51 -25.91 -1.76
N ASP A 63 22.74 -26.93 -1.37
CA ASP A 63 22.28 -28.01 -2.25
C ASP A 63 20.95 -27.69 -2.96
N ARG A 64 20.15 -26.78 -2.40
CA ARG A 64 18.78 -26.49 -2.83
C ARG A 64 18.65 -26.04 -4.28
N GLU A 65 19.59 -25.23 -4.76
CA GLU A 65 19.60 -24.79 -6.16
C GLU A 65 19.85 -25.99 -7.09
N TRP A 66 20.81 -26.84 -6.73
CA TRP A 66 21.22 -28.00 -7.52
C TRP A 66 20.23 -29.15 -7.47
N SER A 67 19.37 -29.22 -6.44
CA SER A 67 18.34 -30.26 -6.35
C SER A 67 17.14 -30.00 -7.26
N ARG A 68 17.02 -28.80 -7.86
CA ARG A 68 15.93 -28.42 -8.75
C ARG A 68 16.37 -28.39 -10.21
N MET A 69 15.55 -28.94 -11.10
CA MET A 69 15.83 -28.92 -12.54
C MET A 69 15.83 -27.50 -13.10
N LEU A 70 14.88 -26.67 -12.67
CA LEU A 70 14.78 -25.27 -13.03
C LEU A 70 14.84 -24.42 -11.76
N PRO A 71 15.29 -23.15 -11.85
CA PRO A 71 15.20 -22.21 -10.74
C PRO A 71 13.75 -22.04 -10.29
N THR A 72 13.57 -21.51 -9.09
CA THR A 72 12.23 -21.30 -8.51
C THR A 72 11.32 -20.48 -9.40
N CYS A 73 11.81 -19.32 -9.86
CA CYS A 73 11.16 -18.41 -10.80
C CYS A 73 12.24 -17.59 -11.52
N GLN A 74 11.92 -17.02 -12.66
CA GLN A 74 12.79 -16.10 -13.40
C GLN A 74 12.05 -14.81 -13.71
N VAL A 75 12.67 -13.69 -13.37
CA VAL A 75 12.18 -12.36 -13.75
C VAL A 75 13.23 -11.67 -14.59
N VAL A 76 12.83 -11.22 -15.77
CA VAL A 76 13.70 -10.55 -16.74
C VAL A 76 13.04 -9.26 -17.18
N ARG A 77 13.84 -8.25 -17.53
CA ARG A 77 13.32 -7.03 -18.12
C ARG A 77 13.28 -7.16 -19.63
N GLU A 78 12.29 -6.54 -20.23
CA GLU A 78 12.15 -6.43 -21.68
C GLU A 78 13.46 -5.94 -22.32
N GLY A 79 13.90 -6.67 -23.36
CA GLY A 79 15.16 -6.39 -24.06
C GLY A 79 16.41 -6.97 -23.40
N GLU A 80 16.34 -7.52 -22.19
CA GLU A 80 17.49 -8.14 -21.52
C GLU A 80 17.62 -9.63 -21.87
N VAL A 81 18.86 -10.06 -22.12
CA VAL A 81 19.21 -11.46 -22.24
C VAL A 81 19.58 -12.00 -20.86
N ARG A 82 19.02 -13.15 -20.47
CA ARG A 82 19.32 -13.81 -19.19
C ARG A 82 19.77 -15.24 -19.42
N VAL A 83 20.81 -15.66 -18.70
CA VAL A 83 21.23 -17.06 -18.66
C VAL A 83 20.59 -17.74 -17.45
N VAL A 84 19.93 -18.87 -17.68
CA VAL A 84 19.21 -19.65 -16.69
C VAL A 84 19.91 -21.00 -16.51
N PRO A 85 20.32 -21.37 -15.28
CA PRO A 85 20.89 -22.68 -15.02
C PRO A 85 19.80 -23.76 -15.02
N VAL A 86 20.14 -24.94 -15.50
CA VAL A 86 19.28 -26.13 -15.56
C VAL A 86 20.08 -27.32 -15.03
N HIS A 87 19.54 -27.99 -14.01
CA HIS A 87 20.22 -29.10 -13.34
C HIS A 87 19.59 -30.44 -13.70
N VAL A 88 20.41 -31.42 -14.05
CA VAL A 88 19.96 -32.78 -14.37
C VAL A 88 20.97 -33.79 -13.85
N ASP A 89 20.61 -35.08 -13.81
CA ASP A 89 21.60 -36.12 -13.50
C ASP A 89 22.77 -36.05 -14.50
N HIS A 90 23.98 -36.15 -13.98
CA HIS A 90 25.17 -35.97 -14.78
C HIS A 90 25.25 -37.02 -15.90
N GLY A 91 25.34 -36.54 -17.13
CA GLY A 91 25.33 -37.37 -18.34
C GLY A 91 23.98 -37.42 -19.07
N GLU A 92 22.90 -36.97 -18.43
CA GLU A 92 21.57 -36.87 -19.06
C GLU A 92 21.47 -35.68 -20.03
N ARG A 93 20.57 -35.82 -21.00
CA ARG A 93 20.22 -34.73 -21.93
C ARG A 93 19.01 -33.97 -21.41
N VAL A 94 19.00 -32.65 -21.65
CA VAL A 94 17.86 -31.80 -21.31
C VAL A 94 17.41 -30.98 -22.51
N ALA A 95 16.10 -30.95 -22.75
CA ALA A 95 15.45 -30.05 -23.69
C ALA A 95 14.75 -28.93 -22.91
N VAL A 96 14.87 -27.68 -23.36
CA VAL A 96 14.35 -26.51 -22.64
C VAL A 96 13.66 -25.58 -23.63
N TRP A 97 12.44 -25.14 -23.32
CA TRP A 97 11.63 -24.28 -24.19
C TRP A 97 10.76 -23.30 -23.38
N VAL A 98 10.15 -22.34 -24.07
CA VAL A 98 9.25 -21.35 -23.47
C VAL A 98 7.84 -21.51 -24.00
N VAL A 99 6.86 -21.47 -23.09
CA VAL A 99 5.43 -21.38 -23.37
C VAL A 99 4.94 -20.00 -22.93
N GLY A 100 4.25 -19.31 -23.83
CA GLY A 100 3.66 -17.99 -23.62
C GLY A 100 2.51 -18.02 -22.62
N GLU A 101 2.12 -16.83 -22.17
CA GLU A 101 1.01 -16.68 -21.19
C GLU A 101 -0.33 -17.17 -21.75
N ASP A 102 -0.49 -17.10 -23.07
CA ASP A 102 -1.65 -17.61 -23.81
C ASP A 102 -1.60 -19.13 -24.06
N GLY A 103 -0.55 -19.81 -23.59
CA GLY A 103 -0.30 -21.23 -23.83
C GLY A 103 0.38 -21.53 -25.17
N GLY A 104 0.73 -20.52 -25.96
CA GLY A 104 1.43 -20.69 -27.24
C GLY A 104 2.91 -21.05 -27.07
N PHE A 105 3.46 -21.85 -27.97
CA PHE A 105 4.90 -22.15 -27.98
C PHE A 105 5.70 -20.92 -28.47
N LEU A 106 6.64 -20.43 -27.66
CA LEU A 106 7.47 -19.26 -27.99
C LEU A 106 8.86 -19.62 -28.53
N GLY A 107 9.31 -20.86 -28.34
CA GLY A 107 10.57 -21.35 -28.89
C GLY A 107 11.41 -22.18 -27.92
N ASP A 108 12.36 -22.93 -28.47
CA ASP A 108 13.41 -23.61 -27.70
C ASP A 108 14.44 -22.59 -27.18
N LEU A 109 14.96 -22.82 -25.97
CA LEU A 109 16.04 -22.01 -25.43
C LEU A 109 17.40 -22.50 -25.94
N ARG A 110 18.26 -21.55 -26.29
CA ARG A 110 19.60 -21.84 -26.79
C ARG A 110 20.53 -22.19 -25.64
N GLN A 111 21.13 -23.38 -25.67
CA GLN A 111 22.18 -23.74 -24.72
C GLN A 111 23.44 -22.87 -24.93
N VAL A 112 24.04 -22.41 -23.84
CA VAL A 112 25.29 -21.63 -23.84
C VAL A 112 26.39 -22.39 -23.07
N PRO A 113 27.68 -22.09 -23.33
CA PRO A 113 28.77 -22.75 -22.60
C PRO A 113 28.64 -22.57 -21.09
N ASP A 114 28.73 -23.69 -20.36
CA ASP A 114 28.81 -23.73 -18.90
C ASP A 114 29.98 -24.66 -18.51
N HIS A 115 30.93 -24.14 -17.74
CA HIS A 115 32.12 -24.87 -17.30
C HIS A 115 32.04 -25.30 -15.83
N THR A 116 30.85 -25.21 -15.22
CA THR A 116 30.66 -25.59 -13.83
C THR A 116 30.74 -27.11 -13.69
N PRO A 117 31.65 -27.63 -12.85
CA PRO A 117 31.79 -29.07 -12.67
C PRO A 117 30.52 -29.67 -12.04
N PRO A 118 30.21 -30.95 -12.32
CA PRO A 118 29.11 -31.62 -11.65
C PRO A 118 29.37 -31.74 -10.15
N ARG A 119 28.30 -31.84 -9.37
CA ARG A 119 28.34 -31.87 -7.90
C ARG A 119 27.47 -32.99 -7.36
N THR A 120 27.93 -33.63 -6.29
CA THR A 120 27.12 -34.60 -5.54
C THR A 120 26.09 -33.87 -4.68
N VAL A 121 24.81 -34.18 -4.87
CA VAL A 121 23.67 -33.65 -4.11
C VAL A 121 22.85 -34.82 -3.61
N GLY A 122 22.84 -35.04 -2.29
CA GLY A 122 22.41 -36.32 -1.73
C GLY A 122 23.21 -37.47 -2.35
N ASP A 123 22.52 -38.46 -2.91
CA ASP A 123 23.15 -39.64 -3.55
C ASP A 123 23.36 -39.49 -5.07
N ARG A 124 23.05 -38.32 -5.64
CA ARG A 124 23.07 -38.08 -7.09
C ARG A 124 24.25 -37.20 -7.50
N LEU A 125 24.93 -37.57 -8.59
CA LEU A 125 25.86 -36.68 -9.26
C LEU A 125 25.06 -35.82 -10.25
N VAL A 126 24.95 -34.52 -9.96
CA VAL A 126 24.14 -33.56 -10.73
C VAL A 126 25.05 -32.71 -11.61
N GLY A 127 24.71 -32.60 -12.89
CA GLY A 127 25.34 -31.67 -13.83
C GLY A 127 24.52 -30.39 -14.00
N ARG A 128 25.18 -29.31 -14.42
CA ARG A 128 24.54 -28.03 -14.77
C ARG A 128 24.73 -27.71 -16.24
N ALA A 129 23.64 -27.36 -16.91
CA ALA A 129 23.63 -26.74 -18.23
C ALA A 129 23.08 -25.32 -18.12
N SER A 130 23.49 -24.42 -19.00
CA SER A 130 23.02 -23.04 -19.02
C SER A 130 22.27 -22.74 -20.31
N PHE A 131 21.13 -22.07 -20.21
CA PHE A 131 20.26 -21.74 -21.34
C PHE A 131 19.98 -20.24 -21.40
N GLU A 132 19.99 -19.68 -22.59
CA GLU A 132 19.74 -18.27 -22.84
C GLU A 132 18.25 -18.01 -23.05
N VAL A 133 17.66 -17.18 -22.18
CA VAL A 133 16.37 -16.52 -22.39
C VAL A 133 16.60 -15.27 -23.25
N PRO A 134 16.03 -15.22 -24.47
CA PRO A 134 16.29 -14.11 -25.38
C PRO A 134 15.52 -12.86 -24.97
N GLY A 135 16.15 -11.69 -25.13
CA GLY A 135 15.54 -10.38 -24.84
C GLY A 135 14.40 -9.98 -25.79
N THR A 136 14.08 -10.81 -26.78
CA THR A 136 12.99 -10.61 -27.74
C THR A 136 11.65 -11.19 -27.30
N LEU A 137 11.58 -11.85 -26.13
CA LEU A 137 10.31 -12.34 -25.60
C LEU A 137 9.37 -11.18 -25.27
N PRO A 138 8.05 -11.33 -25.53
CA PRO A 138 7.10 -10.29 -25.20
C PRO A 138 6.97 -10.11 -23.69
N VAL A 139 6.53 -8.93 -23.27
CA VAL A 139 6.19 -8.64 -21.87
C VAL A 139 4.98 -9.50 -21.44
N GLY A 140 5.08 -10.21 -20.31
CA GLY A 140 4.03 -11.10 -19.82
C GLY A 140 4.52 -12.17 -18.84
N TYR A 141 3.61 -13.06 -18.44
CA TYR A 141 3.87 -14.20 -17.56
C TYR A 141 3.94 -15.50 -18.36
N HIS A 142 5.16 -15.91 -18.70
CA HIS A 142 5.44 -17.11 -19.46
C HIS A 142 5.88 -18.26 -18.55
N ARG A 143 6.15 -19.42 -19.14
CA ARG A 143 6.79 -20.54 -18.44
C ARG A 143 8.00 -21.04 -19.21
N ILE A 144 9.10 -21.23 -18.50
CA ILE A 144 10.20 -22.07 -19.00
C ILE A 144 9.84 -23.50 -18.63
N HIS A 145 9.94 -24.40 -19.60
CA HIS A 145 9.78 -25.84 -19.43
C HIS A 145 11.11 -26.52 -19.70
N ALA A 146 11.39 -27.58 -18.95
CA ALA A 146 12.53 -28.44 -19.16
C ALA A 146 12.11 -29.90 -19.07
N TRP A 147 12.67 -30.74 -19.94
CA TRP A 147 12.45 -32.17 -19.95
C TRP A 147 13.77 -32.93 -19.98
N SER A 148 13.92 -33.90 -19.07
CA SER A 148 15.09 -34.79 -18.98
C SER A 148 14.67 -36.14 -18.41
N ALA A 149 15.12 -37.22 -19.03
CA ALA A 149 14.92 -38.60 -18.55
C ALA A 149 13.47 -38.93 -18.09
N GLY A 150 12.46 -38.45 -18.82
CA GLY A 150 11.05 -38.70 -18.52
C GLY A 150 10.44 -37.79 -17.44
N THR A 151 11.20 -36.83 -16.89
CA THR A 151 10.71 -35.83 -15.95
C THR A 151 10.58 -34.49 -16.66
N GLU A 152 9.41 -33.85 -16.52
CA GLU A 152 9.18 -32.47 -16.92
C GLU A 152 9.14 -31.57 -15.69
N ALA A 153 9.77 -30.40 -15.79
CA ALA A 153 9.65 -29.31 -14.83
C ALA A 153 9.25 -28.02 -15.55
N SER A 154 8.57 -27.12 -14.84
CA SER A 154 8.34 -25.76 -15.34
C SER A 154 8.50 -24.73 -14.24
N THR A 155 8.83 -23.51 -14.63
CA THR A 155 8.96 -22.35 -13.72
C THR A 155 8.42 -21.08 -14.38
N LEU A 156 7.93 -20.14 -13.58
CA LEU A 156 7.54 -18.81 -14.07
C LEU A 156 8.72 -18.11 -14.76
N LEU A 157 8.43 -17.53 -15.93
CA LEU A 157 9.24 -16.51 -16.57
C LEU A 157 8.42 -15.23 -16.70
N ALA A 158 8.62 -14.29 -15.79
CA ALA A 158 8.01 -12.97 -15.88
C ALA A 158 8.91 -12.04 -16.70
N VAL A 159 8.48 -11.69 -17.91
CA VAL A 159 9.11 -10.64 -18.72
C VAL A 159 8.42 -9.33 -18.37
N THR A 160 9.14 -8.43 -17.71
CA THR A 160 8.59 -7.19 -17.16
C THR A 160 8.98 -6.01 -18.04
N PRO A 161 8.12 -5.00 -18.18
CA PRO A 161 8.41 -3.87 -19.06
C PRO A 161 9.67 -3.14 -18.58
N ARG A 162 10.49 -2.61 -19.50
CA ARG A 162 11.71 -1.88 -19.11
C ARG A 162 11.40 -0.63 -18.31
N TRP A 163 10.35 0.09 -18.70
CA TRP A 163 9.95 1.38 -18.15
C TRP A 163 8.43 1.55 -18.28
N VAL A 164 7.72 1.85 -17.19
CA VAL A 164 6.25 2.00 -17.19
C VAL A 164 5.87 3.40 -17.63
N GLY A 165 6.41 4.39 -16.94
CA GLY A 165 6.20 5.78 -17.30
C GLY A 165 4.92 6.42 -16.80
N VAL A 166 4.68 7.64 -17.28
CA VAL A 166 3.37 8.28 -17.21
C VAL A 166 2.56 7.91 -18.46
N PRO A 167 1.25 7.63 -18.34
CA PRO A 167 0.39 7.34 -19.48
C PRO A 167 0.40 8.45 -20.54
N GLU A 168 0.22 8.11 -21.82
CA GLU A 168 0.24 9.06 -22.96
C GLU A 168 -0.61 10.32 -22.71
N ARG A 169 -1.80 10.13 -22.16
CA ARG A 169 -2.78 11.18 -21.83
C ARG A 169 -2.27 12.27 -20.86
N VAL A 170 -1.20 12.00 -20.11
CA VAL A 170 -0.54 12.97 -19.22
C VAL A 170 0.92 13.24 -19.63
N ARG A 171 1.39 12.67 -20.74
CA ARG A 171 2.78 12.84 -21.18
C ARG A 171 3.07 14.29 -21.51
N GLY A 172 4.18 14.81 -20.98
CA GLY A 172 4.63 16.19 -21.24
C GLY A 172 3.80 17.26 -20.53
N ARG A 173 2.79 16.88 -19.73
CA ARG A 173 1.97 17.81 -18.94
C ARG A 173 2.14 17.51 -17.45
N ARG A 174 2.00 18.54 -16.62
CA ARG A 174 1.77 18.37 -15.18
C ARG A 174 0.29 18.08 -14.97
N SER A 175 -0.03 17.24 -13.99
CA SER A 175 -1.41 17.02 -13.54
C SER A 175 -1.51 17.32 -12.06
N TRP A 176 -2.57 17.98 -11.62
CA TRP A 176 -2.90 18.08 -10.20
C TRP A 176 -4.10 17.20 -9.86
N GLY A 177 -4.33 16.93 -8.59
CA GLY A 177 -5.48 16.17 -8.10
C GLY A 177 -5.74 16.38 -6.61
N VAL A 178 -6.89 15.87 -6.15
CA VAL A 178 -7.31 15.95 -4.74
C VAL A 178 -6.89 14.69 -4.01
N ALA A 179 -6.23 14.81 -2.87
CA ALA A 179 -5.97 13.69 -1.96
C ALA A 179 -7.03 13.68 -0.84
N ALA A 180 -7.80 12.60 -0.73
CA ALA A 180 -8.92 12.49 0.19
C ALA A 180 -8.87 11.19 1.00
N GLN A 181 -9.19 11.29 2.27
CA GLN A 181 -9.50 10.14 3.11
C GLN A 181 -10.99 9.85 2.90
N LEU A 182 -11.32 8.91 2.00
CA LEU A 182 -12.68 8.75 1.47
C LEU A 182 -13.70 8.50 2.58
N TYR A 183 -13.34 7.72 3.60
CA TYR A 183 -14.24 7.42 4.71
C TYR A 183 -14.68 8.69 5.48
N SER A 184 -13.90 9.77 5.49
CA SER A 184 -14.23 11.03 6.16
C SER A 184 -15.00 12.02 5.29
N ALA A 185 -14.96 11.86 3.97
CA ALA A 185 -15.59 12.72 2.97
C ALA A 185 -17.05 12.29 2.72
N ARG A 186 -17.96 12.74 3.58
CA ARG A 186 -19.38 12.35 3.58
C ARG A 186 -20.24 13.34 2.80
N SER A 187 -21.27 12.87 2.11
CA SER A 187 -22.39 13.66 1.57
C SER A 187 -23.63 13.51 2.45
N ALA A 188 -24.68 14.28 2.16
CA ALA A 188 -26.00 14.11 2.79
C ALA A 188 -26.64 12.74 2.52
N GLN A 189 -26.12 11.97 1.54
CA GLN A 189 -26.60 10.63 1.20
C GLN A 189 -25.74 9.53 1.84
N SER A 190 -24.56 9.85 2.36
CA SER A 190 -23.67 8.91 3.06
C SER A 190 -24.35 8.19 4.21
N TRP A 191 -23.92 6.97 4.45
CA TRP A 191 -24.33 6.16 5.59
C TRP A 191 -23.19 6.19 6.62
N GLY A 192 -23.06 7.31 7.33
CA GLY A 192 -22.06 7.53 8.39
C GLY A 192 -20.61 7.68 7.94
N THR A 193 -20.24 7.15 6.77
CA THR A 193 -18.90 7.22 6.16
C THR A 193 -19.02 7.51 4.66
N GLY A 194 -18.01 8.17 4.09
CA GLY A 194 -17.94 8.39 2.65
C GLY A 194 -17.75 7.08 1.89
N ASP A 195 -18.37 6.96 0.72
CA ASP A 195 -18.38 5.74 -0.08
C ASP A 195 -18.14 5.97 -1.58
N LEU A 196 -18.25 4.91 -2.40
CA LEU A 196 -17.88 4.98 -3.82
C LEU A 196 -18.78 5.91 -4.65
N ALA A 197 -19.99 6.22 -4.19
CA ALA A 197 -20.80 7.27 -4.80
C ALA A 197 -20.23 8.66 -4.48
N ASP A 198 -19.83 8.87 -3.23
CA ASP A 198 -19.19 10.12 -2.78
C ASP A 198 -17.85 10.35 -3.50
N LEU A 199 -17.07 9.29 -3.75
CA LEU A 199 -15.86 9.34 -4.58
C LEU A 199 -16.18 9.75 -6.03
N ALA A 200 -17.22 9.19 -6.63
CA ALA A 200 -17.62 9.53 -7.99
C ALA A 200 -18.06 11.00 -8.11
N ASP A 201 -18.76 11.52 -7.10
CA ASP A 201 -19.20 12.91 -7.05
C ASP A 201 -18.03 13.87 -6.80
N LEU A 202 -17.11 13.54 -5.88
CA LEU A 202 -15.87 14.30 -5.64
C LEU A 202 -14.99 14.36 -6.90
N ALA A 203 -14.84 13.25 -7.61
CA ALA A 203 -14.11 13.20 -8.88
C ALA A 203 -14.83 14.00 -9.98
N THR A 204 -16.16 13.97 -10.01
CA THR A 204 -16.94 14.74 -10.97
C THR A 204 -16.77 16.24 -10.75
N TRP A 205 -16.93 16.70 -9.51
CA TRP A 205 -16.75 18.11 -9.16
C TRP A 205 -15.34 18.59 -9.45
N SER A 206 -14.32 17.93 -8.88
CA SER A 206 -12.93 18.38 -9.03
C SER A 206 -12.44 18.32 -10.48
N GLY A 207 -12.82 17.26 -11.23
CA GLY A 207 -12.48 17.10 -12.63
C GLY A 207 -13.18 18.10 -13.54
N ALA A 208 -14.51 18.17 -13.47
CA ALA A 208 -15.30 18.95 -14.42
C ALA A 208 -15.27 20.47 -14.15
N VAL A 209 -15.20 20.88 -12.88
CA VAL A 209 -15.22 22.30 -12.49
C VAL A 209 -13.81 22.89 -12.46
N HIS A 210 -12.86 22.16 -11.88
CA HIS A 210 -11.51 22.69 -11.62
C HIS A 210 -10.41 22.08 -12.50
N GLY A 211 -10.72 21.06 -13.30
CA GLY A 211 -9.74 20.44 -14.19
C GLY A 211 -8.74 19.53 -13.49
N ALA A 212 -9.08 19.01 -12.30
CA ALA A 212 -8.26 18.00 -11.63
C ALA A 212 -8.09 16.78 -12.53
N GLY A 213 -6.87 16.24 -12.59
CA GLY A 213 -6.57 15.03 -13.36
C GLY A 213 -6.75 13.75 -12.56
N PHE A 214 -6.83 13.82 -11.24
CA PHE A 214 -7.06 12.66 -10.37
C PHE A 214 -7.70 12.97 -9.01
N VAL A 215 -8.20 11.91 -8.37
CA VAL A 215 -8.44 11.85 -6.92
C VAL A 215 -7.61 10.70 -6.34
N LEU A 216 -6.72 10.98 -5.40
CA LEU A 216 -5.99 9.99 -4.61
C LEU A 216 -6.81 9.65 -3.35
N VAL A 217 -7.06 8.37 -3.10
CA VAL A 217 -7.81 7.90 -1.93
C VAL A 217 -6.93 7.07 -1.01
N ASN A 218 -7.34 6.95 0.27
CA ASN A 218 -6.77 5.98 1.20
C ASN A 218 -6.93 4.53 0.68
N PRO A 219 -6.20 3.56 1.25
CA PRO A 219 -6.41 2.17 0.89
C PRO A 219 -7.86 1.73 1.13
N LEU A 220 -8.49 1.14 0.11
CA LEU A 220 -9.89 0.69 0.16
C LEU A 220 -10.01 -0.80 0.51
N HIS A 221 -8.94 -1.37 1.05
CA HIS A 221 -8.77 -2.79 1.38
C HIS A 221 -9.80 -3.29 2.40
N ALA A 222 -10.17 -4.56 2.29
CA ALA A 222 -11.18 -5.16 3.13
C ALA A 222 -10.79 -5.16 4.62
N ALA A 223 -11.76 -4.88 5.48
CA ALA A 223 -11.72 -5.11 6.91
C ALA A 223 -12.54 -6.36 7.29
N GLN A 224 -12.56 -6.72 8.58
CA GLN A 224 -13.36 -7.83 9.10
C GLN A 224 -14.86 -7.67 8.78
N PRO A 225 -15.62 -8.78 8.60
CA PRO A 225 -17.04 -8.72 8.21
C PRO A 225 -17.99 -8.39 9.38
N THR A 226 -17.46 -8.33 10.61
CA THR A 226 -18.22 -8.10 11.84
C THR A 226 -17.52 -7.05 12.70
N PRO A 227 -18.27 -6.17 13.39
CA PRO A 227 -17.73 -5.26 14.39
C PRO A 227 -16.90 -5.95 15.49
N PRO A 228 -15.96 -5.24 16.13
CA PRO A 228 -15.54 -3.87 15.78
C PRO A 228 -14.77 -3.87 14.45
N LEU A 229 -15.01 -2.89 13.59
CA LEU A 229 -14.28 -2.70 12.33
C LEU A 229 -12.96 -1.99 12.58
N GLU A 230 -11.93 -2.43 11.86
CA GLU A 230 -10.60 -1.84 11.89
C GLU A 230 -10.68 -0.40 11.35
N PRO A 231 -10.38 0.63 12.15
CA PRO A 231 -10.37 2.00 11.66
C PRO A 231 -9.24 2.26 10.66
N SER A 232 -8.08 1.62 10.83
CA SER A 232 -6.90 1.86 10.01
C SER A 232 -7.01 1.20 8.63
N PRO A 233 -6.98 1.97 7.52
CA PRO A 233 -6.90 1.40 6.19
C PRO A 233 -5.55 0.69 5.91
N TYR A 234 -4.56 0.86 6.81
CA TYR A 234 -3.22 0.27 6.71
C TYR A 234 -3.04 -1.03 7.49
N LEU A 235 -4.07 -1.50 8.21
CA LEU A 235 -4.09 -2.83 8.84
C LEU A 235 -5.28 -3.69 8.33
N PRO A 236 -5.48 -3.82 7.01
CA PRO A 236 -6.64 -4.52 6.47
C PRO A 236 -6.54 -6.03 6.71
N THR A 237 -7.67 -6.73 6.64
CA THR A 237 -7.68 -8.21 6.70
C THR A 237 -7.26 -8.85 5.37
N SER A 238 -7.38 -8.11 4.25
CA SER A 238 -6.88 -8.49 2.93
C SER A 238 -6.51 -7.27 2.11
N ARG A 239 -5.38 -7.33 1.39
CA ARG A 239 -4.99 -6.30 0.41
C ARG A 239 -5.50 -6.55 -1.01
N ARG A 240 -6.09 -7.73 -1.24
CA ARG A 240 -6.65 -8.08 -2.54
C ARG A 240 -8.11 -7.66 -2.66
N PHE A 241 -8.89 -7.80 -1.59
CA PHE A 241 -10.33 -7.53 -1.59
C PHE A 241 -10.64 -6.15 -1.03
N ALA A 242 -11.79 -5.58 -1.40
CA ALA A 242 -12.19 -4.22 -1.01
C ALA A 242 -13.18 -4.22 0.17
N ASN A 243 -13.22 -3.14 0.94
CA ASN A 243 -14.10 -3.01 2.10
C ASN A 243 -15.56 -2.75 1.71
N PRO A 244 -16.51 -3.63 2.06
CA PRO A 244 -17.95 -3.41 1.81
C PRO A 244 -18.51 -2.16 2.48
N LEU A 245 -17.83 -1.57 3.46
CA LEU A 245 -18.17 -0.26 4.02
C LEU A 245 -18.27 0.83 2.95
N TYR A 246 -17.54 0.73 1.84
CA TYR A 246 -17.57 1.71 0.75
C TYR A 246 -18.68 1.47 -0.29
N LEU A 247 -19.59 0.52 -0.07
CA LEU A 247 -20.76 0.36 -0.94
C LEU A 247 -21.81 1.44 -0.65
N ARG A 248 -22.42 1.96 -1.71
CA ARG A 248 -23.73 2.63 -1.67
C ARG A 248 -24.81 1.61 -2.07
N PRO A 249 -25.58 1.04 -1.13
CA PRO A 249 -26.56 -0.01 -1.45
C PRO A 249 -27.59 0.42 -2.52
N GLU A 250 -27.97 1.70 -2.53
CA GLU A 250 -28.91 2.29 -3.47
C GLU A 250 -28.42 2.30 -4.92
N ARG A 251 -27.12 2.09 -5.16
CA ARG A 251 -26.51 1.99 -6.50
C ARG A 251 -26.51 0.56 -7.04
N ILE A 252 -26.90 -0.43 -6.24
CA ILE A 252 -27.01 -1.82 -6.68
C ILE A 252 -28.34 -1.97 -7.46
N PRO A 253 -28.34 -2.47 -8.71
CA PRO A 253 -29.57 -2.57 -9.52
C PRO A 253 -30.72 -3.30 -8.82
N GLU A 254 -30.39 -4.34 -8.06
CA GLU A 254 -31.35 -5.14 -7.30
C GLU A 254 -32.06 -4.38 -6.16
N TYR A 255 -31.53 -3.22 -5.71
CA TYR A 255 -32.18 -2.36 -4.70
C TYR A 255 -33.59 -1.90 -5.13
N ALA A 256 -33.81 -1.69 -6.43
CA ALA A 256 -35.11 -1.30 -6.98
C ALA A 256 -36.18 -2.37 -6.77
N GLY A 257 -35.79 -3.65 -6.63
CA GLY A 257 -36.69 -4.77 -6.39
C GLY A 257 -37.13 -4.94 -4.94
N LEU A 258 -36.58 -4.18 -4.00
CA LEU A 258 -36.96 -4.26 -2.59
C LEU A 258 -38.44 -3.83 -2.36
N PRO A 259 -39.13 -4.40 -1.38
CA PRO A 259 -40.40 -3.87 -0.89
C PRO A 259 -40.26 -2.46 -0.29
N ASP A 260 -41.28 -1.61 -0.43
CA ASP A 260 -41.30 -0.25 0.12
C ASP A 260 -41.00 -0.20 1.63
N GLY A 261 -41.49 -1.19 2.39
CA GLY A 261 -41.25 -1.28 3.83
C GLY A 261 -39.76 -1.45 4.19
N GLN A 262 -39.02 -2.23 3.41
CA GLN A 262 -37.58 -2.43 3.60
C GLN A 262 -36.79 -1.19 3.20
N ARG A 263 -37.14 -0.53 2.09
CA ARG A 263 -36.55 0.77 1.71
C ARG A 263 -36.79 1.85 2.75
N ALA A 264 -38.01 1.93 3.29
CA ALA A 264 -38.34 2.89 4.34
C ALA A 264 -37.60 2.60 5.66
N ALA A 265 -37.37 1.33 5.99
CA ALA A 265 -36.57 0.95 7.15
C ALA A 265 -35.10 1.32 6.97
N ALA A 266 -34.53 1.05 5.79
CA ALA A 266 -33.18 1.46 5.42
C ALA A 266 -32.98 2.98 5.51
N GLU A 267 -33.91 3.76 4.97
CA GLU A 267 -33.84 5.22 5.03
C GLU A 267 -33.93 5.75 6.47
N ARG A 268 -34.70 5.09 7.36
CA ARG A 268 -34.69 5.43 8.79
C ARG A 268 -33.34 5.11 9.43
N ALA A 269 -32.81 3.91 9.23
CA ALA A 269 -31.51 3.52 9.78
C ALA A 269 -30.38 4.45 9.31
N ARG A 270 -30.40 4.88 8.04
CA ARG A 270 -29.45 5.87 7.51
C ARG A 270 -29.56 7.22 8.21
N ARG A 271 -30.78 7.71 8.50
CA ARG A 271 -31.01 8.98 9.21
C ARG A 271 -30.64 8.94 10.69
N GLU A 272 -30.57 7.75 11.29
CA GLU A 272 -30.11 7.57 12.67
C GLU A 272 -28.58 7.72 12.80
N LEU A 273 -27.84 7.64 11.68
CA LEU A 273 -26.41 7.92 11.64
C LEU A 273 -26.19 9.43 11.67
N ASP A 274 -25.63 9.95 12.76
CA ASP A 274 -25.43 11.38 12.96
C ASP A 274 -24.30 11.92 12.06
N PRO A 275 -24.60 12.78 11.05
CA PRO A 275 -23.56 13.39 10.23
C PRO A 275 -22.71 14.40 11.02
N ALA A 276 -23.22 14.93 12.13
CA ALA A 276 -22.50 15.88 13.00
C ALA A 276 -21.67 15.20 14.10
N ALA A 277 -21.64 13.86 14.13
CA ALA A 277 -20.85 13.12 15.11
C ALA A 277 -19.38 13.57 15.11
N PRO A 278 -18.76 13.78 16.29
CA PRO A 278 -17.39 14.26 16.40
C PRO A 278 -16.35 13.25 15.88
N GLU A 279 -16.71 11.96 15.90
CA GLU A 279 -15.93 10.83 15.40
C GLU A 279 -16.80 9.93 14.51
N LEU A 280 -16.16 9.23 13.58
CA LEU A 280 -16.80 8.31 12.65
C LEU A 280 -17.10 6.96 13.31
N ASP A 281 -18.38 6.61 13.42
CA ASP A 281 -18.84 5.29 13.85
C ASP A 281 -18.99 4.34 12.65
N ARG A 282 -17.90 3.61 12.36
CA ARG A 282 -17.86 2.60 11.29
C ARG A 282 -18.75 1.40 11.60
N ASP A 283 -18.91 1.05 12.87
CA ASP A 283 -19.66 -0.13 13.27
C ASP A 283 -21.15 0.09 13.05
N ALA A 284 -21.69 1.24 13.48
CA ALA A 284 -23.07 1.62 13.21
C ALA A 284 -23.33 1.73 11.70
N ALA A 285 -22.43 2.38 10.95
CA ALA A 285 -22.53 2.48 9.50
C ALA A 285 -22.57 1.10 8.83
N TRP A 286 -21.67 0.19 9.21
CA TRP A 286 -21.62 -1.16 8.65
C TRP A 286 -22.82 -2.01 9.00
N LEU A 287 -23.25 -2.01 10.27
CA LEU A 287 -24.43 -2.77 10.70
C LEU A 287 -25.69 -2.33 9.93
N ALA A 288 -25.87 -1.02 9.75
CA ALA A 288 -26.98 -0.48 8.97
C ALA A 288 -26.89 -0.90 7.48
N LYS A 289 -25.71 -0.73 6.84
CA LYS A 289 -25.50 -1.12 5.44
C LYS A 289 -25.69 -2.62 5.23
N ARG A 290 -25.11 -3.44 6.11
CA ARG A 290 -25.14 -4.90 6.01
C ARG A 290 -26.55 -5.45 6.03
N ALA A 291 -27.41 -4.97 6.94
CA ALA A 291 -28.81 -5.40 7.01
C ALA A 291 -29.55 -5.14 5.68
N LEU A 292 -29.31 -3.99 5.04
CA LEU A 292 -29.85 -3.68 3.73
C LEU A 292 -29.23 -4.53 2.62
N LEU A 293 -27.91 -4.73 2.63
CA LEU A 293 -27.21 -5.53 1.63
C LEU A 293 -27.66 -6.99 1.65
N GLU A 294 -27.91 -7.56 2.83
CA GLU A 294 -28.50 -8.90 2.97
C GLU A 294 -29.90 -8.95 2.34
N ALA A 295 -30.74 -7.92 2.55
CA ALA A 295 -32.05 -7.84 1.87
C ALA A 295 -31.93 -7.69 0.35
N VAL A 296 -30.96 -6.90 -0.15
CA VAL A 296 -30.71 -6.73 -1.59
C VAL A 296 -30.23 -8.04 -2.22
N PHE A 297 -29.41 -8.81 -1.53
CA PHE A 297 -28.88 -10.08 -2.03
C PHE A 297 -29.98 -11.11 -2.31
N GLU A 298 -31.07 -11.10 -1.52
CA GLU A 298 -32.25 -11.96 -1.70
C GLU A 298 -33.10 -11.58 -2.92
N VAL A 299 -32.94 -10.37 -3.46
CA VAL A 299 -33.69 -9.95 -4.65
C VAL A 299 -33.17 -10.74 -5.87
N PRO A 300 -34.04 -11.42 -6.63
CA PRO A 300 -33.62 -12.17 -7.80
C PRO A 300 -32.90 -11.30 -8.83
N ARG A 301 -31.66 -11.67 -9.15
CA ARG A 301 -30.89 -11.06 -10.24
C ARG A 301 -31.51 -11.41 -11.58
N SER A 302 -31.43 -10.48 -12.54
CA SER A 302 -31.73 -10.81 -13.94
C SER A 302 -30.75 -11.85 -14.48
N ALA A 303 -31.11 -12.56 -15.55
CA ALA A 303 -30.25 -13.58 -16.14
C ALA A 303 -28.86 -13.03 -16.55
N GLY A 304 -28.80 -11.81 -17.08
CA GLY A 304 -27.53 -11.16 -17.45
C GLY A 304 -26.66 -10.81 -16.24
N ARG A 305 -27.28 -10.34 -15.15
CA ARG A 305 -26.60 -10.04 -13.88
C ARG A 305 -26.03 -11.31 -13.24
N GLU A 306 -26.79 -12.39 -13.27
CA GLU A 306 -26.34 -13.69 -12.77
C GLU A 306 -25.16 -14.25 -13.58
N LEU A 307 -25.16 -14.10 -14.91
CA LEU A 307 -24.00 -14.46 -15.75
C LEU A 307 -22.77 -13.58 -15.45
N ALA A 308 -22.96 -12.28 -15.24
CA ALA A 308 -21.88 -11.37 -14.87
C ALA A 308 -21.26 -11.73 -13.51
N PHE A 309 -22.08 -12.07 -12.52
CA PHE A 309 -21.60 -12.54 -11.22
C PHE A 309 -20.81 -13.86 -11.33
N ARG A 310 -21.29 -14.82 -12.13
CA ARG A 310 -20.53 -16.06 -12.38
C ARG A 310 -19.19 -15.79 -13.07
N THR A 311 -19.18 -14.91 -14.06
CA THR A 311 -17.95 -14.51 -14.76
C THR A 311 -16.95 -13.85 -13.80
N TYR A 312 -17.43 -13.00 -12.88
CA TYR A 312 -16.60 -12.42 -11.83
C TYR A 312 -15.99 -13.51 -10.92
N ARG A 313 -16.78 -14.49 -10.49
CA ARG A 313 -16.29 -15.60 -9.67
C ARG A 313 -15.24 -16.45 -10.38
N ASP A 314 -15.47 -16.76 -11.66
CA ASP A 314 -14.51 -17.52 -12.46
C ASP A 314 -13.18 -16.77 -12.63
N ARG A 315 -13.25 -15.44 -12.83
CA ARG A 315 -12.07 -14.56 -12.92
C ARG A 315 -11.27 -14.50 -11.63
N GLU A 316 -11.95 -14.34 -10.49
CA GLU A 316 -11.27 -14.18 -9.20
C GLU A 316 -10.82 -15.52 -8.58
N GLY A 317 -11.46 -16.62 -8.97
CA GLY A 317 -11.05 -17.97 -8.67
C GLY A 317 -11.07 -18.31 -7.17
N VAL A 318 -10.19 -19.25 -6.78
CA VAL A 318 -10.16 -19.81 -5.41
C VAL A 318 -9.90 -18.76 -4.34
N GLY A 319 -9.09 -17.73 -4.62
CA GLY A 319 -8.81 -16.68 -3.63
C GLY A 319 -10.06 -15.91 -3.18
N LEU A 320 -11.05 -15.69 -4.07
CA LEU A 320 -12.32 -15.07 -3.68
C LEU A 320 -13.14 -16.00 -2.78
N VAL A 321 -13.11 -17.29 -3.10
CA VAL A 321 -13.83 -18.31 -2.35
C VAL A 321 -13.23 -18.50 -0.96
N ASP A 322 -11.91 -18.50 -0.83
CA ASP A 322 -11.21 -18.60 0.44
C ASP A 322 -11.48 -17.36 1.29
N TRP A 323 -11.41 -16.15 0.70
CA TRP A 323 -11.82 -14.91 1.34
C TRP A 323 -13.26 -14.99 1.90
N ALA A 324 -14.21 -15.38 1.05
CA ALA A 324 -15.61 -15.48 1.46
C ALA A 324 -15.85 -16.57 2.51
N THR A 325 -15.07 -17.66 2.47
CA THR A 325 -15.08 -18.72 3.48
C THR A 325 -14.56 -18.19 4.81
N TRP A 326 -13.45 -17.46 4.82
CA TRP A 326 -12.94 -16.79 6.02
C TRP A 326 -13.99 -15.85 6.61
N CYS A 327 -14.65 -15.03 5.78
CA CYS A 327 -15.70 -14.13 6.27
C CYS A 327 -16.86 -14.89 6.93
N ALA A 328 -17.32 -15.99 6.32
CA ALA A 328 -18.40 -16.80 6.86
C ALA A 328 -18.02 -17.50 8.18
N ILE A 329 -16.77 -17.93 8.34
CA ILE A 329 -16.27 -18.48 9.61
C ILE A 329 -16.14 -17.37 10.66
N ALA A 330 -15.63 -16.20 10.28
CA ALA A 330 -15.46 -15.04 11.16
C ALA A 330 -16.79 -14.52 11.72
N GLU A 331 -17.89 -14.63 10.98
CA GLU A 331 -19.23 -14.31 11.49
C GLU A 331 -19.65 -15.18 12.69
N VAL A 332 -19.11 -16.39 12.81
CA VAL A 332 -19.45 -17.35 13.88
C VAL A 332 -18.43 -17.30 15.01
N HIS A 333 -17.14 -17.23 14.68
CA HIS A 333 -16.04 -17.40 15.63
C HIS A 333 -15.27 -16.10 15.94
N GLY A 334 -15.68 -14.97 15.35
CA GLY A 334 -14.91 -13.72 15.34
C GLY A 334 -13.75 -13.76 14.33
N PRO A 335 -13.12 -12.62 14.03
CA PRO A 335 -12.15 -12.53 12.93
C PRO A 335 -10.83 -13.23 13.21
N ARG A 336 -10.47 -13.47 14.48
CA ARG A 336 -9.14 -13.97 14.88
C ARG A 336 -8.97 -15.46 14.63
N TRP A 337 -8.54 -15.83 13.43
CA TRP A 337 -8.49 -17.23 13.00
C TRP A 337 -7.63 -18.14 13.91
N ARG A 338 -6.61 -17.59 14.57
CA ARG A 338 -5.73 -18.34 15.50
C ARG A 338 -6.49 -18.88 16.72
N THR A 339 -7.64 -18.29 17.07
CA THR A 339 -8.49 -18.74 18.18
C THR A 339 -9.55 -19.76 17.77
N TRP A 340 -9.75 -19.99 16.47
CA TRP A 340 -10.75 -20.93 15.96
C TRP A 340 -10.40 -22.38 16.31
N PRO A 341 -11.37 -23.32 16.24
CA PRO A 341 -11.09 -24.75 16.23
C PRO A 341 -10.02 -25.12 15.20
N ALA A 342 -9.12 -26.05 15.54
CA ALA A 342 -7.97 -26.40 14.69
C ALA A 342 -8.36 -26.79 13.25
N GLU A 343 -9.48 -27.51 13.07
CA GLU A 343 -10.00 -27.94 11.77
C GLU A 343 -10.49 -26.79 10.86
N LEU A 344 -10.59 -25.56 11.38
CA LEU A 344 -10.98 -24.35 10.63
C LEU A 344 -9.81 -23.41 10.37
N ARG A 345 -8.61 -23.70 10.90
CA ARG A 345 -7.47 -22.76 10.86
C ARG A 345 -6.77 -22.69 9.52
N ARG A 346 -7.12 -23.56 8.56
CA ARG A 346 -6.61 -23.50 7.19
C ARG A 346 -7.73 -23.74 6.18
N PRO A 347 -7.66 -23.15 4.98
CA PRO A 347 -8.70 -23.30 3.95
C PRO A 347 -8.89 -24.73 3.46
N ASP A 348 -7.81 -25.51 3.41
CA ASP A 348 -7.75 -26.86 2.85
C ASP A 348 -8.04 -27.98 3.86
N GLU A 349 -8.18 -27.64 5.14
CA GLU A 349 -8.52 -28.60 6.19
C GLU A 349 -9.95 -29.14 6.01
N PRO A 350 -10.20 -30.43 6.28
CA PRO A 350 -11.53 -31.03 6.08
C PRO A 350 -12.66 -30.30 6.82
N GLY A 351 -12.37 -29.71 7.99
CA GLY A 351 -13.34 -28.93 8.75
C GLY A 351 -13.76 -27.65 8.04
N ALA A 352 -12.81 -26.88 7.50
CA ALA A 352 -13.09 -25.66 6.74
C ALA A 352 -13.85 -25.98 5.44
N VAL A 353 -13.47 -27.04 4.74
CA VAL A 353 -14.17 -27.51 3.53
C VAL A 353 -15.61 -27.91 3.84
N ARG A 354 -15.85 -28.64 4.95
CA ARG A 354 -17.20 -28.99 5.42
C ARG A 354 -18.00 -27.74 5.79
N PHE A 355 -17.42 -26.83 6.58
CA PHE A 355 -18.08 -25.59 6.97
C PHE A 355 -18.52 -24.77 5.75
N ARG A 356 -17.64 -24.65 4.75
CA ARG A 356 -17.95 -23.99 3.48
C ARG A 356 -19.15 -24.62 2.78
N ALA A 357 -19.21 -25.95 2.73
CA ALA A 357 -20.33 -26.68 2.11
C ALA A 357 -21.65 -26.51 2.89
N GLU A 358 -21.58 -26.40 4.22
CA GLU A 358 -22.73 -26.20 5.10
C GLU A 358 -23.23 -24.74 5.11
N ARG A 359 -22.38 -23.76 4.76
CA ARG A 359 -22.66 -22.31 4.80
C ARG A 359 -22.49 -21.64 3.44
N LEU A 360 -22.85 -22.34 2.36
CA LEU A 360 -22.72 -21.85 0.99
C LEU A 360 -23.46 -20.54 0.74
N ASP A 361 -24.60 -20.32 1.40
CA ASP A 361 -25.37 -19.08 1.35
C ASP A 361 -24.53 -17.86 1.81
N ARG A 362 -23.79 -18.01 2.91
CA ARG A 362 -22.93 -16.94 3.44
C ARG A 362 -21.69 -16.73 2.59
N VAL A 363 -21.10 -17.83 2.10
CA VAL A 363 -19.96 -17.74 1.18
C VAL A 363 -20.36 -17.05 -0.11
N ASP A 364 -21.54 -17.35 -0.66
CA ASP A 364 -22.05 -16.70 -1.87
C ASP A 364 -22.35 -15.22 -1.64
N PHE A 365 -22.92 -14.86 -0.48
CA PHE A 365 -23.12 -13.46 -0.07
C PHE A 365 -21.81 -12.66 -0.04
N HIS A 366 -20.75 -13.19 0.59
CA HIS A 366 -19.45 -12.50 0.64
C HIS A 366 -18.76 -12.43 -0.73
N CYS A 367 -18.94 -13.45 -1.59
CA CYS A 367 -18.52 -13.37 -2.99
C CYS A 367 -19.27 -12.25 -3.73
N TRP A 368 -20.58 -12.16 -3.52
CA TRP A 368 -21.45 -11.16 -4.14
C TRP A 368 -21.09 -9.74 -3.71
N LEU A 369 -20.77 -9.51 -2.43
CA LEU A 369 -20.31 -8.21 -1.93
C LEU A 369 -19.08 -7.70 -2.69
N GLN A 370 -18.10 -8.57 -2.93
CA GLN A 370 -16.90 -8.19 -3.69
C GLN A 370 -17.21 -7.91 -5.16
N TRP A 371 -18.17 -8.62 -5.76
CA TRP A 371 -18.62 -8.34 -7.12
C TRP A 371 -19.30 -6.97 -7.24
N VAL A 372 -20.25 -6.63 -6.36
CA VAL A 372 -20.91 -5.32 -6.42
C VAL A 372 -19.95 -4.18 -6.06
N LEU A 373 -18.91 -4.45 -5.26
CA LEU A 373 -17.79 -3.53 -5.04
C LEU A 373 -16.99 -3.29 -6.32
N ASP A 374 -16.62 -4.36 -7.04
CA ASP A 374 -15.92 -4.28 -8.34
C ASP A 374 -16.68 -3.37 -9.32
N GLU A 375 -18.01 -3.48 -9.35
CA GLU A 375 -18.87 -2.64 -10.20
C GLU A 375 -18.90 -1.18 -9.77
N GLN A 376 -18.99 -0.90 -8.46
CA GLN A 376 -18.98 0.49 -7.98
C GLN A 376 -17.60 1.14 -8.11
N LEU A 377 -16.50 0.38 -7.95
CA LEU A 377 -15.13 0.83 -8.22
C LEU A 377 -14.97 1.19 -9.70
N ALA A 378 -15.46 0.33 -10.61
CA ALA A 378 -15.51 0.63 -12.04
C ALA A 378 -16.33 1.89 -12.33
N GLY A 379 -17.47 2.04 -11.65
CA GLY A 379 -18.35 3.20 -11.74
C GLY A 379 -17.67 4.50 -11.35
N ALA A 380 -16.95 4.53 -10.22
CA ALA A 380 -16.21 5.69 -9.75
C ALA A 380 -15.09 6.09 -10.73
N GLN A 381 -14.32 5.11 -11.22
CA GLN A 381 -13.28 5.38 -12.22
C GLN A 381 -13.88 5.92 -13.53
N LEU A 382 -14.99 5.35 -14.01
CA LEU A 382 -15.67 5.82 -15.22
C LEU A 382 -16.24 7.24 -15.04
N ALA A 383 -16.82 7.55 -13.89
CA ALA A 383 -17.30 8.90 -13.57
C ALA A 383 -16.15 9.92 -13.63
N ALA A 384 -15.02 9.60 -12.99
CA ALA A 384 -13.82 10.42 -13.03
C ALA A 384 -13.34 10.67 -14.48
N ARG A 385 -13.29 9.63 -15.32
CA ARG A 385 -12.92 9.78 -16.74
C ARG A 385 -13.88 10.66 -17.53
N ARG A 386 -15.19 10.49 -17.31
CA ARG A 386 -16.23 11.30 -17.98
C ARG A 386 -16.18 12.77 -17.56
N ALA A 387 -15.74 13.04 -16.32
CA ALA A 387 -15.50 14.39 -15.82
C ALA A 387 -14.23 15.04 -16.38
N GLY A 388 -13.48 14.36 -17.26
CA GLY A 388 -12.29 14.90 -17.91
C GLY A 388 -10.97 14.53 -17.23
N MET A 389 -10.99 13.72 -16.16
CA MET A 389 -9.77 13.34 -15.45
C MET A 389 -8.82 12.51 -16.32
N SER A 390 -7.61 13.02 -16.48
CA SER A 390 -6.53 12.38 -17.25
C SER A 390 -6.01 11.10 -16.59
N LEU A 391 -6.20 10.90 -15.29
CA LEU A 391 -5.89 9.67 -14.55
C LEU A 391 -7.12 9.13 -13.78
N GLY A 392 -7.99 9.98 -13.26
CA GLY A 392 -9.15 9.50 -12.49
C GLY A 392 -8.73 9.03 -11.09
N VAL A 393 -9.18 7.86 -10.63
CA VAL A 393 -8.89 7.39 -9.27
C VAL A 393 -7.47 6.86 -9.17
N LEU A 394 -6.68 7.42 -8.25
CA LEU A 394 -5.43 6.86 -7.78
C LEU A 394 -5.72 6.09 -6.48
N HIS A 395 -5.53 4.78 -6.49
CA HIS A 395 -5.66 3.95 -5.29
C HIS A 395 -4.38 3.98 -4.47
N ASP A 396 -4.46 3.52 -3.23
CA ASP A 396 -3.32 3.38 -2.33
C ASP A 396 -3.21 1.94 -1.83
N LEU A 397 -1.99 1.40 -1.84
CA LEU A 397 -1.67 0.04 -1.45
C LEU A 397 -0.92 0.03 -0.12
N ALA A 398 -1.61 -0.36 0.95
CA ALA A 398 -1.01 -0.61 2.25
C ALA A 398 0.14 -1.64 2.21
N VAL A 399 1.06 -1.53 3.18
CA VAL A 399 2.27 -2.35 3.32
C VAL A 399 1.95 -3.82 3.59
N GLY A 400 0.96 -4.09 4.44
CA GLY A 400 0.69 -5.43 4.96
C GLY A 400 -0.77 -5.66 5.32
N VAL A 401 -1.01 -6.69 6.13
CA VAL A 401 -2.35 -7.13 6.56
C VAL A 401 -2.36 -7.39 8.07
N ASN A 402 -3.54 -7.47 8.65
CA ASN A 402 -3.74 -7.92 10.01
C ASN A 402 -3.27 -9.38 10.16
N PRO A 403 -2.46 -9.74 11.19
CA PRO A 403 -1.92 -11.09 11.41
C PRO A 403 -2.99 -12.16 11.71
N ASP A 404 -4.18 -11.70 12.10
CA ASP A 404 -5.37 -12.49 12.37
C ASP A 404 -6.40 -12.37 11.22
N GLY A 405 -6.06 -11.70 10.13
CA GLY A 405 -6.93 -11.48 8.99
C GLY A 405 -7.03 -12.65 8.00
N ALA A 406 -7.77 -12.42 6.92
CA ALA A 406 -8.12 -13.39 5.90
C ALA A 406 -6.93 -13.76 5.02
N ASP A 407 -6.11 -12.78 4.62
CA ASP A 407 -4.88 -13.07 3.87
C ASP A 407 -3.91 -13.86 4.77
N ALA A 408 -3.78 -13.50 6.05
CA ALA A 408 -2.96 -14.24 6.99
C ALA A 408 -3.50 -15.64 7.31
N TRP A 409 -4.79 -15.93 7.07
CA TRP A 409 -5.40 -17.27 7.17
C TRP A 409 -5.28 -18.07 5.88
N GLY A 410 -5.61 -17.47 4.74
CA GLY A 410 -5.65 -18.12 3.43
C GLY A 410 -4.27 -18.30 2.79
N LEU A 411 -3.31 -17.46 3.16
CA LEU A 411 -1.97 -17.40 2.57
C LEU A 411 -0.87 -17.65 3.62
N GLN A 412 -1.19 -18.38 4.70
CA GLN A 412 -0.27 -18.64 5.82
C GLN A 412 1.14 -19.08 5.38
N ASP A 413 1.23 -19.89 4.33
CA ASP A 413 2.49 -20.50 3.91
C ASP A 413 3.46 -19.52 3.24
N VAL A 414 2.97 -18.35 2.82
CA VAL A 414 3.78 -17.29 2.20
C VAL A 414 3.98 -16.08 3.10
N PHE A 415 3.45 -16.09 4.34
CA PHE A 415 3.76 -15.10 5.37
C PHE A 415 4.75 -15.67 6.39
N ALA A 416 5.62 -14.82 6.94
CA ALA A 416 6.43 -15.17 8.10
C ALA A 416 5.66 -14.77 9.37
N LEU A 417 5.18 -15.76 10.12
CA LEU A 417 4.51 -15.56 11.41
C LEU A 417 5.56 -15.58 12.54
N GLY A 418 5.29 -14.92 13.68
CA GLY A 418 6.26 -14.78 14.77
C GLY A 418 7.16 -13.54 14.66
N VAL A 419 6.96 -12.72 13.63
CA VAL A 419 7.61 -11.44 13.38
C VAL A 419 6.58 -10.45 12.86
N THR A 420 6.81 -9.16 13.12
CA THR A 420 6.01 -8.06 12.59
C THR A 420 6.89 -7.13 11.76
N VAL A 421 6.25 -6.42 10.82
CA VAL A 421 6.87 -5.33 10.07
C VAL A 421 6.80 -4.05 10.89
N GLY A 422 7.86 -3.25 10.82
CA GLY A 422 7.88 -1.93 11.39
C GLY A 422 8.87 -1.00 10.71
N ALA A 423 9.36 -0.03 11.46
CA ALA A 423 10.46 0.83 11.06
C ALA A 423 11.46 0.98 12.23
N PRO A 424 12.78 1.05 11.94
CA PRO A 424 13.73 1.46 12.96
C PRO A 424 13.45 2.92 13.38
N PRO A 425 14.01 3.39 14.51
CA PRO A 425 13.94 4.80 14.89
C PRO A 425 14.31 5.74 13.75
N ASP A 426 13.57 6.84 13.61
CA ASP A 426 13.84 7.92 12.66
C ASP A 426 13.69 9.31 13.30
N ALA A 427 13.85 10.38 12.51
CA ALA A 427 13.80 11.76 13.00
C ALA A 427 12.43 12.16 13.57
N TYR A 428 11.34 11.56 13.09
CA TYR A 428 9.96 11.88 13.45
C TYR A 428 9.38 10.90 14.47
N ASN A 429 9.73 9.61 14.36
CA ASN A 429 9.36 8.50 15.23
C ASN A 429 10.59 7.93 15.91
N GLN A 430 11.03 8.62 16.96
CA GLN A 430 12.30 8.38 17.64
C GLN A 430 12.36 7.06 18.43
N ASN A 431 11.21 6.42 18.65
CA ASN A 431 11.10 5.10 19.29
C ASN A 431 11.04 3.95 18.28
N GLY A 432 11.12 4.23 16.97
CA GLY A 432 10.76 3.25 15.94
C GLY A 432 9.26 3.00 15.92
N GLN A 433 8.83 2.05 15.09
CA GLN A 433 7.42 1.72 14.92
C GLN A 433 7.23 0.20 14.76
N ASP A 434 6.17 -0.35 15.34
CA ASP A 434 5.68 -1.69 15.06
C ASP A 434 4.30 -1.56 14.40
N TRP A 435 4.20 -1.99 13.14
CA TRP A 435 2.97 -1.91 12.35
C TRP A 435 2.13 -3.19 12.48
N GLN A 436 2.56 -4.16 13.28
CA GLN A 436 1.84 -5.41 13.61
C GLN A 436 1.55 -6.34 12.43
N GLN A 437 2.05 -6.05 11.24
CA GLN A 437 1.77 -6.82 10.02
C GLN A 437 2.75 -7.99 9.89
N PRO A 438 2.31 -9.21 9.54
CA PRO A 438 3.25 -10.27 9.15
C PRO A 438 3.83 -9.95 7.76
N PRO A 439 5.16 -10.02 7.59
CA PRO A 439 5.79 -9.83 6.28
C PRO A 439 5.61 -11.05 5.38
N TRP A 440 5.67 -10.83 4.06
CA TRP A 440 5.86 -11.92 3.11
C TRP A 440 7.14 -12.69 3.44
N ARG A 441 7.10 -14.02 3.35
CA ARG A 441 8.29 -14.85 3.42
C ARG A 441 8.94 -14.92 2.03
N PRO A 442 10.13 -14.32 1.80
CA PRO A 442 10.63 -14.08 0.44
C PRO A 442 10.81 -15.34 -0.42
N ASP A 443 11.32 -16.42 0.17
CA ASP A 443 11.55 -17.70 -0.50
C ASP A 443 10.23 -18.41 -0.86
N ARG A 444 9.26 -18.44 0.05
CA ARG A 444 7.94 -19.05 -0.21
C ARG A 444 7.12 -18.27 -1.22
N LEU A 445 7.20 -16.94 -1.19
CA LEU A 445 6.51 -16.11 -2.19
C LEU A 445 7.06 -16.38 -3.60
N ALA A 446 8.39 -16.53 -3.74
CA ALA A 446 9.00 -16.95 -5.00
C ALA A 446 8.56 -18.36 -5.43
N GLU A 447 8.51 -19.32 -4.49
CA GLU A 447 8.06 -20.70 -4.75
C GLU A 447 6.62 -20.83 -5.23
N THR A 448 5.80 -19.82 -4.95
CA THR A 448 4.41 -19.74 -5.42
C THR A 448 4.26 -18.90 -6.69
N ASP A 449 5.35 -18.70 -7.45
CA ASP A 449 5.38 -17.88 -8.67
C ASP A 449 4.87 -16.44 -8.43
N TYR A 450 5.08 -15.93 -7.21
CA TYR A 450 4.53 -14.66 -6.71
C TYR A 450 3.00 -14.53 -6.91
N ALA A 451 2.27 -15.63 -7.05
CA ALA A 451 0.85 -15.61 -7.42
C ALA A 451 -0.02 -14.74 -6.50
N PRO A 452 0.15 -14.77 -5.15
CA PRO A 452 -0.61 -13.88 -4.27
C PRO A 452 -0.32 -12.39 -4.52
N PHE A 453 0.94 -12.01 -4.71
CA PHE A 453 1.34 -10.64 -4.99
C PHE A 453 0.82 -10.15 -6.34
N ARG A 454 0.91 -10.99 -7.39
CA ARG A 454 0.36 -10.71 -8.72
C ARG A 454 -1.15 -10.47 -8.66
N ALA A 455 -1.88 -11.36 -8.00
CA ALA A 455 -3.34 -11.25 -7.86
C ALA A 455 -3.72 -9.94 -7.14
N MET A 456 -3.07 -9.65 -6.01
CA MET A 456 -3.28 -8.42 -5.24
C MET A 456 -3.07 -7.16 -6.11
N VAL A 457 -1.91 -7.04 -6.76
CA VAL A 457 -1.58 -5.87 -7.57
C VAL A 457 -2.54 -5.72 -8.75
N SER A 458 -2.87 -6.81 -9.45
CA SER A 458 -3.80 -6.80 -10.58
C SER A 458 -5.22 -6.35 -10.18
N THR A 459 -5.69 -6.74 -8.99
CA THR A 459 -7.02 -6.36 -8.49
C THR A 459 -7.08 -4.88 -8.16
N VAL A 460 -6.09 -4.36 -7.41
CA VAL A 460 -6.05 -2.94 -7.02
C VAL A 460 -5.93 -2.02 -8.24
N LEU A 461 -5.20 -2.45 -9.27
CA LEU A 461 -5.02 -1.67 -10.51
C LEU A 461 -6.19 -1.77 -11.50
N ARG A 462 -7.10 -2.73 -11.33
CA ARG A 462 -8.16 -3.04 -12.32
C ARG A 462 -8.99 -1.82 -12.72
N TRP A 463 -9.34 -0.98 -11.75
CA TRP A 463 -10.11 0.25 -11.93
C TRP A 463 -9.33 1.48 -11.46
N ALA A 464 -8.04 1.52 -11.75
CA ALA A 464 -7.13 2.59 -11.35
C ALA A 464 -6.68 3.45 -12.54
N GLY A 465 -6.40 4.72 -12.28
CA GLY A 465 -5.54 5.56 -13.12
C GLY A 465 -4.08 5.55 -12.70
N GLY A 466 -3.84 5.19 -11.44
CA GLY A 466 -2.54 5.08 -10.83
C GLY A 466 -2.64 4.39 -9.47
N LEU A 467 -1.49 3.98 -8.96
CA LEU A 467 -1.37 3.35 -7.66
C LEU A 467 -0.28 4.04 -6.85
N ARG A 468 -0.63 4.57 -5.67
CA ARG A 468 0.32 4.86 -4.61
C ARG A 468 0.68 3.54 -3.92
N VAL A 469 1.96 3.23 -3.80
CA VAL A 469 2.46 2.10 -3.03
C VAL A 469 3.06 2.65 -1.76
N ASP A 470 2.37 2.41 -0.65
CA ASP A 470 2.82 2.78 0.67
C ASP A 470 4.10 2.01 1.02
N HIS A 471 5.08 2.71 1.60
CA HIS A 471 6.39 2.17 1.91
C HIS A 471 6.98 1.33 0.77
N ILE A 472 7.18 1.93 -0.42
CA ILE A 472 7.64 1.18 -1.61
C ILE A 472 8.99 0.48 -1.38
N ILE A 473 9.74 0.97 -0.39
CA ILE A 473 10.99 0.37 0.11
C ILE A 473 10.77 -1.08 0.56
N GLY A 474 9.56 -1.43 1.01
CA GLY A 474 9.15 -2.79 1.35
C GLY A 474 9.27 -3.79 0.21
N LEU A 475 9.34 -3.34 -1.05
CA LEU A 475 9.64 -4.20 -2.21
C LEU A 475 11.13 -4.55 -2.34
N PHE A 476 11.98 -3.91 -1.54
CA PHE A 476 13.44 -4.10 -1.50
C PHE A 476 13.89 -4.72 -0.18
N ARG A 477 13.38 -4.20 0.94
CA ARG A 477 13.66 -4.70 2.28
C ARG A 477 12.58 -4.25 3.25
N LEU A 478 12.31 -5.04 4.29
CA LEU A 478 11.45 -4.65 5.41
C LEU A 478 12.18 -4.84 6.74
N TRP A 479 11.90 -3.96 7.69
CA TRP A 479 12.36 -4.08 9.07
C TRP A 479 11.48 -5.10 9.80
N TRP A 480 12.04 -6.24 10.17
CA TRP A 480 11.35 -7.32 10.87
C TRP A 480 11.69 -7.26 12.35
N ILE A 481 10.64 -7.23 13.17
CA ILE A 481 10.72 -7.22 14.64
C ILE A 481 10.19 -8.57 15.12
N PRO A 482 10.99 -9.41 15.80
CA PRO A 482 10.47 -10.63 16.40
C PRO A 482 9.38 -10.32 17.44
N GLU A 483 8.33 -11.15 17.48
CA GLU A 483 7.21 -10.96 18.40
C GLU A 483 7.71 -10.81 19.86
N GLY A 484 7.18 -9.79 20.56
CA GLY A 484 7.54 -9.48 21.94
C GLY A 484 8.83 -8.68 22.12
N MET A 485 9.51 -8.30 21.03
CA MET A 485 10.65 -7.39 21.07
C MET A 485 10.23 -5.94 20.77
N ASP A 486 11.05 -4.99 21.22
CA ASP A 486 10.85 -3.56 20.97
C ASP A 486 11.16 -3.22 19.49
N PRO A 487 10.52 -2.18 18.87
CA PRO A 487 10.80 -1.77 17.50
C PRO A 487 12.28 -1.49 17.21
N THR A 488 13.06 -1.07 18.22
CA THR A 488 14.51 -0.84 18.12
C THR A 488 15.31 -2.12 17.90
N ALA A 489 14.74 -3.30 18.17
CA ALA A 489 15.42 -4.59 18.17
C ALA A 489 15.14 -5.46 16.93
N GLY A 490 14.70 -4.85 15.83
CA GLY A 490 14.50 -5.52 14.54
C GLY A 490 15.76 -5.65 13.67
N THR A 491 15.58 -6.15 12.45
CA THR A 491 16.60 -6.14 11.38
C THR A 491 15.96 -6.10 10.00
N TYR A 492 16.71 -5.68 8.97
CA TYR A 492 16.23 -5.72 7.59
C TYR A 492 16.28 -7.13 6.99
N VAL A 493 15.20 -7.55 6.35
CA VAL A 493 15.16 -8.71 5.45
C VAL A 493 14.95 -8.22 4.02
N ARG A 494 15.83 -8.61 3.09
CA ARG A 494 15.76 -8.17 1.69
C ARG A 494 14.83 -9.05 0.86
N TYR A 495 14.20 -8.42 -0.13
CA TYR A 495 13.34 -9.04 -1.12
C TYR A 495 13.97 -8.99 -2.51
N ASP A 496 13.52 -9.89 -3.39
CA ASP A 496 13.80 -9.81 -4.81
C ASP A 496 13.02 -8.64 -5.42
N HIS A 497 13.63 -7.47 -5.39
CA HIS A 497 13.07 -6.24 -5.94
C HIS A 497 12.95 -6.25 -7.48
N ASP A 498 13.75 -7.04 -8.20
CA ASP A 498 13.57 -7.24 -9.64
C ASP A 498 12.23 -7.95 -9.89
N ALA A 499 11.90 -8.95 -9.07
CA ALA A 499 10.60 -9.62 -9.13
C ALA A 499 9.44 -8.71 -8.68
N LEU A 500 9.50 -8.15 -7.47
CA LEU A 500 8.38 -7.40 -6.90
C LEU A 500 8.10 -6.10 -7.66
N VAL A 501 9.13 -5.28 -7.93
CA VAL A 501 8.95 -4.06 -8.73
C VAL A 501 8.65 -4.40 -10.19
N GLY A 502 9.22 -5.49 -10.71
CA GLY A 502 8.94 -5.97 -12.06
C GLY A 502 7.48 -6.38 -12.27
N ILE A 503 6.91 -7.14 -11.33
CA ILE A 503 5.49 -7.51 -11.34
C ILE A 503 4.60 -6.29 -11.19
N LEU A 504 4.92 -5.38 -10.26
CA LEU A 504 4.20 -4.12 -10.11
C LEU A 504 4.18 -3.31 -11.42
N ALA A 505 5.34 -3.21 -12.07
CA ALA A 505 5.49 -2.51 -13.34
C ALA A 505 4.68 -3.16 -14.47
N LEU A 506 4.70 -4.48 -14.56
CA LEU A 506 3.93 -5.25 -15.54
C LEU A 506 2.42 -5.01 -15.39
N GLU A 507 1.90 -5.14 -14.18
CA GLU A 507 0.47 -4.94 -13.92
C GLU A 507 0.06 -3.48 -14.10
N ALA A 508 0.90 -2.52 -13.73
CA ALA A 508 0.65 -1.10 -13.98
C ALA A 508 0.58 -0.79 -15.48
N GLN A 509 1.50 -1.34 -16.28
CA GLN A 509 1.46 -1.18 -17.73
C GLN A 509 0.18 -1.78 -18.34
N ARG A 510 -0.25 -2.97 -17.89
CA ARG A 510 -1.49 -3.61 -18.34
C ARG A 510 -2.73 -2.78 -18.04
N ALA A 511 -2.76 -2.14 -16.88
CA ALA A 511 -3.85 -1.24 -16.48
C ALA A 511 -3.76 0.15 -17.15
N GLY A 512 -2.66 0.48 -17.84
CA GLY A 512 -2.40 1.83 -18.32
C GLY A 512 -2.34 2.84 -17.16
N ALA A 513 -1.83 2.41 -16.02
CA ALA A 513 -1.74 3.14 -14.77
C ALA A 513 -0.30 3.58 -14.49
N LEU A 514 -0.13 4.72 -13.83
CA LEU A 514 1.18 5.09 -13.27
C LEU A 514 1.34 4.52 -11.86
N VAL A 515 2.57 4.52 -11.36
CA VAL A 515 2.89 4.12 -9.99
C VAL A 515 3.61 5.26 -9.29
N VAL A 516 3.14 5.59 -8.10
CA VAL A 516 3.80 6.49 -7.15
C VAL A 516 4.28 5.64 -5.98
N GLY A 517 5.59 5.54 -5.77
CA GLY A 517 6.15 4.92 -4.59
C GLY A 517 6.35 5.94 -3.49
N GLU A 518 5.77 5.70 -2.32
CA GLU A 518 6.14 6.47 -1.13
C GLU A 518 7.56 6.07 -0.72
N ASP A 519 8.48 7.02 -0.86
CA ASP A 519 9.92 6.82 -0.68
C ASP A 519 10.54 7.77 0.35
N LEU A 520 9.85 7.91 1.49
CA LEU A 520 10.25 8.69 2.66
C LEU A 520 10.99 7.81 3.69
N GLY A 521 11.56 8.45 4.71
CA GLY A 521 12.32 7.78 5.76
C GLY A 521 13.72 7.32 5.32
N THR A 522 14.16 6.17 5.84
CA THR A 522 15.53 5.66 5.63
C THR A 522 15.65 4.88 4.32
N VAL A 523 15.86 5.62 3.22
CA VAL A 523 15.94 5.06 1.85
C VAL A 523 17.39 4.96 1.37
N GLU A 524 17.80 3.78 0.89
CA GLU A 524 19.12 3.62 0.28
C GLU A 524 19.23 4.40 -1.05
N PRO A 525 20.32 5.15 -1.31
CA PRO A 525 20.40 6.04 -2.48
C PRO A 525 20.20 5.37 -3.85
N TRP A 526 20.50 4.08 -3.97
CA TRP A 526 20.32 3.33 -5.22
C TRP A 526 18.84 2.98 -5.49
N VAL A 527 17.99 2.89 -4.46
CA VAL A 527 16.57 2.54 -4.59
C VAL A 527 15.82 3.62 -5.38
N ARG A 528 16.04 4.90 -5.07
CA ARG A 528 15.44 6.01 -5.81
C ARG A 528 15.85 6.02 -7.28
N ARG A 529 17.13 5.73 -7.58
CA ARG A 529 17.61 5.59 -8.97
C ARG A 529 16.96 4.41 -9.67
N TYR A 530 16.89 3.27 -9.00
CA TYR A 530 16.23 2.08 -9.54
C TYR A 530 14.76 2.37 -9.89
N LEU A 531 13.99 2.97 -8.97
CA LEU A 531 12.58 3.32 -9.22
C LEU A 531 12.42 4.28 -10.41
N ALA A 532 13.28 5.31 -10.49
CA ALA A 532 13.29 6.25 -11.60
C ALA A 532 13.62 5.57 -12.95
N ASP A 533 14.61 4.66 -12.97
CA ASP A 533 14.99 3.88 -14.17
C ASP A 533 13.84 2.96 -14.65
N ARG A 534 12.92 2.61 -13.75
CA ARG A 534 11.71 1.83 -14.05
C ARG A 534 10.51 2.71 -14.41
N GLY A 535 10.63 4.03 -14.29
CA GLY A 535 9.56 4.99 -14.58
C GLY A 535 8.49 5.04 -13.51
N LEU A 536 8.86 4.78 -12.25
CA LEU A 536 7.99 4.89 -11.07
C LEU A 536 8.25 6.25 -10.41
N LEU A 537 7.18 6.96 -10.06
CA LEU A 537 7.26 8.27 -9.43
C LEU A 537 7.63 8.11 -7.95
N GLY A 538 8.43 9.02 -7.40
CA GLY A 538 8.60 9.16 -5.94
C GLY A 538 7.55 10.07 -5.30
N THR A 539 7.74 10.40 -4.03
CA THR A 539 6.93 11.38 -3.29
C THR A 539 7.78 12.52 -2.73
N SER A 540 7.33 13.76 -2.90
CA SER A 540 7.97 14.95 -2.33
C SER A 540 6.96 15.69 -1.45
N ILE A 541 7.25 15.79 -0.16
CA ILE A 541 6.38 16.45 0.82
C ILE A 541 7.07 17.74 1.24
N LEU A 542 6.39 18.87 1.08
CA LEU A 542 6.96 20.21 1.30
C LEU A 542 7.75 20.31 2.61
N TRP A 543 7.18 19.83 3.71
CA TRP A 543 7.82 19.89 5.03
C TRP A 543 9.15 19.09 5.14
N PHE A 544 9.42 18.19 4.21
CA PHE A 544 10.58 17.28 4.25
C PHE A 544 11.65 17.60 3.18
N GLU A 545 11.43 18.61 2.33
CA GLU A 545 12.32 18.93 1.22
C GLU A 545 13.44 19.91 1.64
N TYR A 546 14.55 19.33 2.10
CA TYR A 546 15.75 20.04 2.56
C TYR A 546 16.95 19.85 1.63
N ASP A 547 17.78 20.87 1.47
CA ASP A 547 19.03 20.80 0.71
C ASP A 547 20.13 20.15 1.56
N LEU A 548 20.10 18.82 1.64
CA LEU A 548 21.06 18.03 2.41
C LEU A 548 22.51 18.16 1.90
N ASP A 549 22.72 18.57 0.66
CA ASP A 549 24.07 18.83 0.10
C ASP A 549 24.47 20.31 0.20
N GLY A 550 23.53 21.18 0.61
CA GLY A 550 23.72 22.62 0.71
C GLY A 550 24.45 23.08 1.97
N PRO A 551 24.82 24.37 2.04
CA PRO A 551 25.41 24.95 3.25
C PRO A 551 24.45 24.82 4.43
N ARG A 552 25.01 24.52 5.61
CA ARG A 552 24.26 24.48 6.86
C ARG A 552 24.15 25.87 7.47
N ASP A 553 23.04 26.13 8.16
CA ASP A 553 22.88 27.35 8.94
C ASP A 553 23.80 27.35 10.19
N ALA A 554 23.78 28.43 10.97
CA ALA A 554 24.59 28.56 12.19
C ALA A 554 24.28 27.50 13.27
N THR A 555 23.16 26.79 13.15
CA THR A 555 22.74 25.69 14.03
C THR A 555 23.02 24.30 13.44
N GLY A 556 23.65 24.23 12.26
CA GLY A 556 23.95 22.97 11.57
C GLY A 556 22.77 22.39 10.77
N ARG A 557 21.64 23.11 10.65
CA ARG A 557 20.46 22.65 9.91
C ARG A 557 20.60 22.90 8.41
N PRO A 558 20.13 21.98 7.55
CA PRO A 558 20.05 22.22 6.11
C PRO A 558 19.01 23.31 5.80
N GLY A 559 19.27 24.11 4.77
CA GLY A 559 18.27 25.03 4.23
C GLY A 559 17.16 24.29 3.46
N LEU A 560 16.09 25.00 3.12
CA LEU A 560 15.03 24.46 2.26
C LEU A 560 15.59 24.12 0.87
N LEU A 561 15.14 23.02 0.28
CA LEU A 561 15.45 22.70 -1.12
C LEU A 561 14.63 23.62 -2.03
N PRO A 562 15.25 24.46 -2.88
CA PRO A 562 14.50 25.32 -3.80
C PRO A 562 13.61 24.48 -4.72
N GLY A 563 12.36 24.91 -4.91
CA GLY A 563 11.34 24.19 -5.69
C GLY A 563 11.81 23.75 -7.07
N GLU A 564 12.62 24.56 -7.75
CA GLU A 564 13.17 24.26 -9.08
C GLU A 564 14.12 23.05 -9.09
N ARG A 565 14.67 22.68 -7.93
CA ARG A 565 15.57 21.54 -7.73
C ARG A 565 14.84 20.29 -7.22
N TRP A 566 13.53 20.36 -7.00
CA TRP A 566 12.75 19.18 -6.62
C TRP A 566 12.76 18.14 -7.76
N ARG A 567 12.39 16.91 -7.41
CA ARG A 567 12.35 15.81 -8.38
C ARG A 567 11.24 16.05 -9.40
N GLU A 568 11.55 15.90 -10.69
CA GLU A 568 10.51 15.98 -11.74
C GLU A 568 9.55 14.78 -11.62
N TYR A 569 10.10 13.58 -11.46
CA TYR A 569 9.35 12.33 -11.49
C TYR A 569 8.80 11.96 -10.11
N CYS A 570 7.95 12.83 -9.54
CA CYS A 570 7.31 12.62 -8.25
C CYS A 570 5.85 13.13 -8.19
N LEU A 571 5.15 12.67 -7.15
CA LEU A 571 3.96 13.30 -6.59
C LEU A 571 4.39 14.28 -5.50
N ALA A 572 4.19 15.57 -5.74
CA ALA A 572 4.45 16.63 -4.78
C ALA A 572 3.18 17.01 -4.01
N SER A 573 3.28 17.18 -2.69
CA SER A 573 2.19 17.69 -1.86
C SER A 573 2.72 18.56 -0.72
N VAL A 574 1.86 19.39 -0.14
CA VAL A 574 2.21 20.16 1.07
C VAL A 574 2.25 19.25 2.28
N THR A 575 1.21 18.43 2.46
CA THR A 575 1.04 17.55 3.62
C THR A 575 0.66 16.12 3.18
N THR A 576 0.53 15.21 4.14
CA THR A 576 0.02 13.85 3.99
C THR A 576 -1.07 13.58 5.03
N HIS A 577 -1.64 12.37 5.05
CA HIS A 577 -2.61 11.97 6.06
C HIS A 577 -2.00 11.63 7.43
N ASP A 578 -0.67 11.48 7.49
CA ASP A 578 0.10 11.21 8.72
C ASP A 578 0.60 12.48 9.41
N LEU A 579 0.34 13.63 8.79
CA LEU A 579 0.63 14.94 9.34
C LEU A 579 -0.69 15.66 9.65
N PRO A 580 -0.68 16.63 10.59
CA PRO A 580 -1.79 17.56 10.67
C PRO A 580 -2.03 18.23 9.30
N PRO A 581 -3.30 18.56 8.96
CA PRO A 581 -3.59 19.48 7.87
C PRO A 581 -2.74 20.75 7.97
N THR A 582 -2.51 21.42 6.86
CA THR A 582 -1.56 22.54 6.76
C THR A 582 -1.87 23.65 7.76
N ALA A 583 -3.15 23.95 8.00
CA ALA A 583 -3.58 24.91 9.03
C ALA A 583 -3.11 24.50 10.44
N GLY A 584 -3.39 23.25 10.85
CA GLY A 584 -2.94 22.72 12.14
C GLY A 584 -1.41 22.61 12.23
N TYR A 585 -0.74 22.30 11.12
CA TYR A 585 0.73 22.22 11.06
C TYR A 585 1.36 23.59 11.35
N LEU A 586 0.89 24.65 10.67
CA LEU A 586 1.36 26.03 10.86
C LEU A 586 1.12 26.55 12.29
N GLU A 587 0.05 26.09 12.93
CA GLU A 587 -0.24 26.39 14.33
C GLU A 587 0.69 25.64 15.30
N GLY A 588 1.43 24.62 14.85
CA GLY A 588 2.36 23.82 15.65
C GLY A 588 1.74 22.54 16.25
N GLU A 589 0.60 22.09 15.72
CA GLU A 589 -0.14 20.95 16.29
C GLU A 589 0.65 19.63 16.22
N HIS A 590 1.52 19.46 15.23
CA HIS A 590 2.40 18.29 15.12
C HIS A 590 3.36 18.14 16.33
N VAL A 591 3.73 19.23 17.01
CA VAL A 591 4.51 19.15 18.26
C VAL A 591 3.60 18.96 19.46
N ARG A 592 2.55 19.78 19.58
CA ARG A 592 1.67 19.76 20.76
C ARG A 592 0.91 18.44 20.90
N LEU A 593 0.48 17.84 19.80
CA LEU A 593 -0.18 16.54 19.83
C LEU A 593 0.76 15.45 20.35
N ARG A 594 1.99 15.38 19.79
CA ARG A 594 3.02 14.44 20.26
C ARG A 594 3.40 14.67 21.72
N GLU A 595 3.46 15.92 22.18
CA GLU A 595 3.68 16.25 23.59
C GLU A 595 2.56 15.70 24.49
N ARG A 596 1.29 15.98 24.15
CA ARG A 596 0.13 15.49 24.93
C ARG A 596 0.07 13.97 25.01
N LEU A 597 0.62 13.29 24.00
CA LEU A 597 0.68 11.83 23.91
C LEU A 597 1.98 11.24 24.48
N GLY A 598 2.92 12.07 24.96
CA GLY A 598 4.19 11.61 25.53
C GLY A 598 5.16 11.01 24.51
N LEU A 599 5.06 11.41 23.25
CA LEU A 599 5.84 10.86 22.13
C LEU A 599 7.13 11.63 21.82
N LEU A 600 7.40 12.75 22.49
CA LEU A 600 8.62 13.53 22.29
C LEU A 600 9.80 12.94 23.08
N THR A 601 10.97 12.76 22.47
CA THR A 601 12.19 12.37 23.21
C THR A 601 13.08 13.57 23.58
N ARG A 602 12.74 14.76 23.08
CA ARG A 602 13.38 16.04 23.42
C ARG A 602 12.41 16.95 24.16
N PRO A 603 12.92 17.95 24.93
CA PRO A 603 12.07 18.95 25.57
C PRO A 603 11.13 19.63 24.56
N VAL A 604 9.88 19.85 24.95
CA VAL A 604 8.86 20.47 24.09
C VAL A 604 9.30 21.84 23.60
N GLU A 605 10.01 22.61 24.43
CA GLU A 605 10.47 23.94 24.08
C GLU A 605 11.47 23.91 22.91
N GLU A 606 12.32 22.89 22.85
CA GLU A 606 13.26 22.70 21.74
C GLU A 606 12.54 22.30 20.45
N GLU A 607 11.55 21.40 20.55
CA GLU A 607 10.72 20.98 19.41
C GLU A 607 9.88 22.13 18.86
N LEU A 608 9.26 22.93 19.73
CA LEU A 608 8.49 24.12 19.34
C LEU A 608 9.38 25.20 18.72
N ALA A 609 10.59 25.40 19.23
CA ALA A 609 11.55 26.32 18.64
C ALA A 609 12.01 25.85 17.25
N ALA A 610 12.24 24.54 17.08
CA ALA A 610 12.59 23.95 15.79
C ALA A 610 11.44 24.10 14.77
N ALA A 611 10.21 23.77 15.16
CA ALA A 611 9.01 23.91 14.35
C ALA A 611 8.73 25.38 13.98
N THR A 612 8.95 26.31 14.90
CA THR A 612 8.82 27.75 14.63
C THR A 612 9.83 28.21 13.57
N ALA A 613 11.09 27.77 13.68
CA ALA A 613 12.11 28.12 12.69
C ALA A 613 11.81 27.53 11.30
N GLU A 614 11.35 26.28 11.23
CA GLU A 614 10.91 25.65 9.97
C GLU A 614 9.75 26.44 9.34
N ARG A 615 8.72 26.76 10.15
CA ARG A 615 7.58 27.57 9.71
C ARG A 615 8.02 28.93 9.18
N SER A 616 8.86 29.66 9.92
CA SER A 616 9.34 30.98 9.50
C SER A 616 10.13 30.90 8.18
N ALA A 617 10.97 29.87 7.99
CA ALA A 617 11.68 29.67 6.73
C ALA A 617 10.72 29.47 5.54
N TRP A 618 9.66 28.68 5.72
CA TRP A 618 8.65 28.49 4.67
C TRP A 618 7.82 29.74 4.41
N LEU A 619 7.45 30.48 5.46
CA LEU A 619 6.76 31.77 5.32
C LEU A 619 7.61 32.78 4.54
N ASP A 620 8.89 32.88 4.86
CA ASP A 620 9.84 33.75 4.17
C ASP A 620 10.02 33.33 2.71
N GLU A 621 10.07 32.03 2.41
CA GLU A 621 10.15 31.53 1.03
C GLU A 621 8.89 31.90 0.23
N VAL A 622 7.68 31.60 0.72
CA VAL A 622 6.45 31.93 -0.03
C VAL A 622 6.22 33.44 -0.15
N ARG A 623 6.64 34.24 0.83
CA ARG A 623 6.63 35.70 0.76
C ARG A 623 7.65 36.24 -0.24
N GLY A 624 8.89 35.75 -0.19
CA GLY A 624 9.96 36.12 -1.10
C GLY A 624 9.64 35.81 -2.56
N ARG A 625 8.84 34.76 -2.80
CA ARG A 625 8.32 34.37 -4.12
C ARG A 625 7.02 35.10 -4.50
N GLY A 626 6.46 35.92 -3.61
CA GLY A 626 5.22 36.67 -3.86
C GLY A 626 3.96 35.81 -3.99
N LEU A 627 3.92 34.65 -3.33
CA LEU A 627 2.83 33.67 -3.45
C LEU A 627 1.68 33.90 -2.46
N VAL A 628 1.87 34.78 -1.47
CA VAL A 628 0.87 35.19 -0.48
C VAL A 628 0.35 36.60 -0.75
N THR A 629 -0.83 36.93 -0.23
CA THR A 629 -1.42 38.28 -0.36
C THR A 629 -0.60 39.34 0.40
N ALA A 630 -0.72 40.61 -0.02
CA ALA A 630 -0.04 41.73 0.64
C ALA A 630 -0.42 41.90 2.13
N ALA A 631 -1.63 41.50 2.52
CA ALA A 631 -2.07 41.47 3.92
C ALA A 631 -1.31 40.39 4.72
N ALA A 632 -1.27 39.15 4.21
CA ALA A 632 -0.52 38.04 4.82
C ALA A 632 1.03 38.24 4.78
N ALA A 633 1.52 39.08 3.87
CA ALA A 633 2.93 39.48 3.80
C ALA A 633 3.36 40.41 4.95
N GLY A 634 2.41 41.10 5.61
CA GLY A 634 2.63 41.99 6.75
C GLY A 634 2.32 41.40 8.12
N ALA A 635 1.70 40.21 8.18
CA ALA A 635 1.35 39.51 9.42
C ALA A 635 2.62 39.04 10.17
N THR A 636 2.77 39.48 11.42
CA THR A 636 3.86 39.10 12.32
C THR A 636 3.68 37.68 12.87
N ASP A 637 4.73 37.07 13.44
CA ASP A 637 4.81 35.69 13.98
C ASP A 637 3.77 35.31 15.07
N HIS A 638 2.79 36.16 15.34
CA HIS A 638 1.77 35.93 16.35
C HIS A 638 0.57 35.21 15.75
N VAL A 639 0.31 34.01 16.27
CA VAL A 639 -0.98 33.34 16.16
C VAL A 639 -2.03 34.25 16.79
N THR A 640 -2.78 34.96 15.96
CA THR A 640 -3.95 35.74 16.36
C THR A 640 -5.12 34.79 16.69
N ASP A 641 -6.03 35.28 17.53
CA ASP A 641 -7.19 34.53 18.03
C ASP A 641 -7.99 33.89 16.87
N PRO A 642 -8.28 32.57 16.87
CA PRO A 642 -9.05 31.88 15.84
C PRO A 642 -10.44 32.47 15.55
N GLY A 643 -10.96 33.34 16.44
CA GLY A 643 -12.23 34.05 16.23
C GLY A 643 -12.14 35.33 15.38
N ASP A 644 -10.95 35.79 15.00
CA ASP A 644 -10.78 36.96 14.14
C ASP A 644 -10.79 36.56 12.65
N GLY A 645 -11.81 37.01 11.91
CA GLY A 645 -11.94 36.71 10.48
C GLY A 645 -10.77 37.23 9.63
N THR A 646 -9.96 38.16 10.14
CA THR A 646 -8.73 38.60 9.47
C THR A 646 -7.59 37.57 9.59
N ALA A 647 -7.43 36.96 10.77
CA ALA A 647 -6.44 35.93 11.04
C ALA A 647 -6.66 34.66 10.20
N GLU A 648 -7.92 34.22 10.10
CA GLU A 648 -8.28 33.06 9.28
C GLU A 648 -8.01 33.30 7.79
N ALA A 649 -8.30 34.51 7.29
CA ALA A 649 -8.03 34.88 5.91
C ALA A 649 -6.51 34.94 5.60
N GLU A 650 -5.69 35.38 6.57
CA GLU A 650 -4.23 35.36 6.46
C GLU A 650 -3.69 33.93 6.44
N LEU A 651 -4.18 33.06 7.34
CA LEU A 651 -3.81 31.64 7.37
C LEU A 651 -4.20 30.95 6.06
N GLU A 652 -5.42 31.17 5.57
CA GLU A 652 -5.87 30.66 4.28
C GLU A 652 -4.94 31.15 3.15
N SER A 653 -4.55 32.43 3.14
CA SER A 653 -3.62 32.97 2.16
C SER A 653 -2.24 32.30 2.21
N VAL A 654 -1.76 31.90 3.40
CA VAL A 654 -0.50 31.16 3.54
C VAL A 654 -0.66 29.73 3.00
N VAL A 655 -1.74 29.03 3.34
CA VAL A 655 -2.05 27.69 2.83
C VAL A 655 -2.10 27.70 1.29
N VAL A 656 -2.82 28.66 0.71
CA VAL A 656 -2.85 28.87 -0.75
C VAL A 656 -1.45 29.15 -1.31
N GLY A 657 -0.64 29.96 -0.63
CA GLY A 657 0.74 30.24 -1.04
C GLY A 657 1.65 29.01 -1.05
N LEU A 658 1.50 28.11 -0.07
CA LEU A 658 2.23 26.85 0.01
C LEU A 658 1.81 25.88 -1.11
N HIS A 659 0.52 25.80 -1.43
CA HIS A 659 0.05 24.99 -2.57
C HIS A 659 0.49 25.59 -3.91
N ARG A 660 0.46 26.92 -4.07
CA ARG A 660 1.05 27.62 -5.23
C ARG A 660 2.53 27.33 -5.38
N TYR A 661 3.28 27.21 -4.29
CA TYR A 661 4.70 26.89 -4.35
C TYR A 661 4.97 25.59 -5.11
N LEU A 662 4.11 24.59 -4.97
CA LEU A 662 4.23 23.33 -5.69
C LEU A 662 4.22 23.52 -7.21
N THR A 663 3.59 24.58 -7.72
CA THR A 663 3.57 24.91 -9.17
C THR A 663 4.94 25.37 -9.71
N LEU A 664 5.84 25.81 -8.83
CA LEU A 664 7.21 26.20 -9.17
C LEU A 664 8.14 24.98 -9.32
N THR A 665 7.71 23.81 -8.83
CA THR A 665 8.51 22.57 -8.88
C THR A 665 8.38 21.87 -10.22
N PRO A 666 9.37 21.09 -10.69
CA PRO A 666 9.21 20.31 -11.92
C PRO A 666 8.30 19.07 -11.75
N ALA A 667 7.70 18.84 -10.57
CA ALA A 667 6.92 17.65 -10.26
C ALA A 667 5.82 17.36 -11.30
N ARG A 668 5.69 16.09 -11.69
CA ARG A 668 4.69 15.63 -12.66
C ARG A 668 3.28 15.57 -12.10
N LEU A 669 3.14 15.25 -10.81
CA LEU A 669 1.85 15.21 -10.13
C LEU A 669 1.85 16.15 -8.91
N LEU A 670 0.79 16.94 -8.75
CA LEU A 670 0.56 17.75 -7.54
C LEU A 670 -0.67 17.23 -6.80
N ALA A 671 -0.58 17.00 -5.50
CA ALA A 671 -1.71 16.60 -4.66
C ALA A 671 -2.11 17.72 -3.69
N VAL A 672 -3.37 18.12 -3.74
CA VAL A 672 -4.02 19.04 -2.81
C VAL A 672 -4.83 18.23 -1.81
N SER A 673 -4.55 18.36 -0.51
CA SER A 673 -5.33 17.65 0.51
C SER A 673 -6.74 18.23 0.62
N LEU A 674 -7.76 17.38 0.64
CA LEU A 674 -9.14 17.80 0.84
C LEU A 674 -9.33 18.54 2.18
N THR A 675 -8.56 18.17 3.21
CA THR A 675 -8.57 18.86 4.52
C THR A 675 -8.14 20.32 4.40
N ASP A 676 -7.15 20.62 3.56
CA ASP A 676 -6.69 21.99 3.33
C ASP A 676 -7.73 22.81 2.54
N MET A 677 -8.49 22.16 1.65
CA MET A 677 -9.56 22.82 0.87
C MET A 677 -10.71 23.32 1.75
N VAL A 678 -10.91 22.69 2.92
CA VAL A 678 -11.96 23.09 3.88
C VAL A 678 -11.41 23.82 5.11
N GLY A 679 -10.09 23.89 5.28
CA GLY A 679 -9.46 24.52 6.44
C GLY A 679 -9.49 23.66 7.70
N ASP A 680 -9.59 22.34 7.56
CA ASP A 680 -9.54 21.43 8.71
C ASP A 680 -8.20 21.60 9.43
N ARG A 681 -8.21 21.41 10.75
CA ARG A 681 -7.04 21.49 11.62
C ARG A 681 -6.72 20.16 12.28
N ARG A 682 -7.64 19.20 12.20
CA ARG A 682 -7.57 17.96 12.97
C ARG A 682 -6.75 16.92 12.22
N THR A 683 -5.74 16.39 12.90
CA THR A 683 -4.88 15.32 12.41
C THR A 683 -5.69 14.07 12.12
N GLN A 684 -5.56 13.47 10.93
CA GLN A 684 -6.29 12.23 10.66
C GLN A 684 -5.64 11.01 11.33
N ASN A 685 -4.31 10.96 11.33
CA ASN A 685 -3.51 9.90 11.95
C ASN A 685 -2.28 10.49 12.65
N GLN A 686 -2.00 10.04 13.86
CA GLN A 686 -0.76 10.29 14.58
C GLN A 686 0.05 8.99 14.59
N PRO A 687 1.08 8.87 13.73
CA PRO A 687 1.97 7.71 13.74
C PRO A 687 2.54 7.42 15.12
N GLY A 688 2.72 6.13 15.41
CA GLY A 688 3.19 5.65 16.72
C GLY A 688 2.10 5.60 17.81
N THR A 689 0.82 5.72 17.46
CA THR A 689 -0.31 5.53 18.38
C THR A 689 -1.30 4.49 17.85
N LEU A 690 -2.03 3.87 18.76
CA LEU A 690 -3.11 2.93 18.48
C LEU A 690 -4.45 3.56 18.86
N ASP A 691 -4.74 3.60 20.17
CA ASP A 691 -5.99 4.10 20.75
C ASP A 691 -5.81 5.38 21.58
N GLU A 692 -4.58 5.89 21.71
CA GLU A 692 -4.28 7.13 22.40
C GLU A 692 -4.81 8.37 21.66
N TYR A 693 -5.02 8.25 20.35
CA TYR A 693 -5.66 9.22 19.48
C TYR A 693 -6.74 8.52 18.63
N PRO A 694 -7.87 9.17 18.28
CA PRO A 694 -8.90 8.59 17.43
C PRO A 694 -8.47 8.54 15.94
N ASN A 695 -7.35 7.86 15.68
CA ASN A 695 -6.76 7.68 14.36
C ASN A 695 -7.79 7.15 13.38
N TRP A 696 -7.84 7.75 12.20
CA TRP A 696 -8.73 7.40 11.10
C TRP A 696 -10.22 7.56 11.41
N ARG A 697 -10.61 8.08 12.57
CA ARG A 697 -12.00 8.31 12.97
C ARG A 697 -12.40 9.77 12.86
N ILE A 698 -11.56 10.64 12.30
CA ILE A 698 -11.83 12.07 12.20
C ILE A 698 -12.67 12.37 10.94
N PRO A 699 -13.89 12.93 11.08
CA PRO A 699 -14.67 13.40 9.94
C PRO A 699 -14.02 14.63 9.31
N LEU A 700 -14.32 14.91 8.03
CA LEU A 700 -13.92 16.18 7.42
C LEU A 700 -14.62 17.35 8.12
N SER A 701 -13.87 18.36 8.56
CA SER A 701 -14.40 19.54 9.25
C SER A 701 -13.85 20.86 8.68
N GLY A 702 -14.59 21.93 8.92
CA GLY A 702 -14.17 23.30 8.65
C GLY A 702 -13.17 23.82 9.69
N PRO A 703 -12.75 25.10 9.55
CA PRO A 703 -11.80 25.74 10.45
C PRO A 703 -12.28 25.80 11.91
N ASP A 704 -13.59 25.86 12.14
CA ASP A 704 -14.22 25.86 13.46
C ASP A 704 -14.38 24.46 14.07
N GLY A 705 -13.91 23.42 13.37
CA GLY A 705 -14.04 22.02 13.77
C GLY A 705 -15.42 21.41 13.48
N VAL A 706 -16.37 22.17 12.94
CA VAL A 706 -17.70 21.67 12.59
C VAL A 706 -17.61 20.75 11.35
N PRO A 707 -18.23 19.56 11.36
CA PRO A 707 -18.19 18.67 10.21
C PRO A 707 -18.75 19.33 8.94
N VAL A 708 -18.05 19.13 7.82
CA VAL A 708 -18.41 19.65 6.50
C VAL A 708 -18.73 18.49 5.57
N LEU A 709 -19.88 18.56 4.89
CA LEU A 709 -20.27 17.58 3.89
C LEU A 709 -19.75 17.96 2.48
N LEU A 710 -19.59 16.97 1.61
CA LEU A 710 -19.17 17.18 0.22
C LEU A 710 -20.10 18.12 -0.54
N ASP A 711 -21.40 18.09 -0.28
CA ASP A 711 -22.38 19.02 -0.83
C ASP A 711 -21.99 20.48 -0.59
N GLU A 712 -21.42 20.78 0.59
CA GLU A 712 -20.92 22.10 0.97
C GLU A 712 -19.56 22.40 0.32
N VAL A 713 -18.66 21.41 0.30
CA VAL A 713 -17.34 21.52 -0.38
C VAL A 713 -17.51 21.95 -1.83
N PHE A 714 -18.48 21.35 -2.53
CA PHE A 714 -18.69 21.60 -3.96
C PHE A 714 -19.11 23.04 -4.29
N THR A 715 -19.58 23.78 -3.28
CA THR A 715 -19.99 25.19 -3.40
C THR A 715 -19.09 26.16 -2.63
N SER A 716 -18.03 25.64 -1.99
CA SER A 716 -17.13 26.43 -1.14
C SER A 716 -16.17 27.29 -1.96
N GLU A 717 -16.19 28.60 -1.73
CA GLU A 717 -15.23 29.53 -2.31
C GLU A 717 -13.79 29.22 -1.88
N ARG A 718 -13.59 28.77 -0.63
CA ARG A 718 -12.28 28.37 -0.11
C ARG A 718 -11.70 27.19 -0.89
N ALA A 719 -12.52 26.15 -1.11
CA ALA A 719 -12.12 24.97 -1.86
C ALA A 719 -11.80 25.33 -3.32
N ALA A 720 -12.63 26.18 -3.94
CA ALA A 720 -12.40 26.69 -5.29
C ALA A 720 -11.09 27.49 -5.40
N ARG A 721 -10.83 28.42 -4.47
CA ARG A 721 -9.58 29.21 -4.42
C ARG A 721 -8.34 28.31 -4.34
N LEU A 722 -8.36 27.28 -3.50
CA LEU A 722 -7.23 26.37 -3.37
C LEU A 722 -7.03 25.52 -4.63
N ALA A 723 -8.11 25.02 -5.24
CA ALA A 723 -8.04 24.29 -6.50
C ALA A 723 -7.47 25.15 -7.65
N GLU A 724 -7.90 26.40 -7.76
CA GLU A 724 -7.41 27.35 -8.77
C GLU A 724 -5.92 27.65 -8.58
N SER A 725 -5.46 27.65 -7.33
CA SER A 725 -4.07 27.98 -6.97
C SER A 725 -3.02 27.03 -7.54
N VAL A 726 -3.39 25.81 -7.91
CA VAL A 726 -2.50 24.79 -8.48
C VAL A 726 -2.78 24.50 -9.96
N ARG A 727 -3.79 25.15 -10.53
CA ARG A 727 -4.22 24.97 -11.92
C ARG A 727 -3.41 25.83 -12.88
N ASP A 728 -3.15 27.08 -12.48
CA ASP A 728 -2.33 28.05 -13.20
C ASP A 728 -0.84 27.73 -13.03
#